data_AF-A0A191MX20-F1
#
_entry.id   AF-A0A191MX20-F1
#
_cell.length_a   1.000
_cell.length_b   1.000
_cell.length_c   1.000
_cell.angle_alpha   90.00
_cell.angle_beta   90.00
_cell.angle_gamma   90.00
#
_symmetry.space_group_name_H-M   'P 1'
#
loop_
_entity.id
_entity.type
_entity.pdbx_description
1 polymer ?
#
loop_
_entity_poly.entity_id
_entity_poly.type
_entity_poly.pdbx_seq_one_letter_code
_entity_poly.pdbx_strand_id
1 'polypeptide(L)'
;MLLLSTLFLLISNAVSLRRDMAILYNRIAIIALLYAILQSLVNFSILSNGGIGLHGGLFHVTTITEVFHIFLYFISILILILTSFYPRKVWVYEYSSLKDIFMNKFLYYRTKIINKMGEHLKIIEYPLILLFIISGAVFLMSTNDFISIFLSIELQSYGLYLLSTIYRNSELSTTGGLMYFLLGGLSSCFILLGTSLLYANSGTTNLDSLYVITSISDLNNVELAEGFMPYWYNDDYINFSLLIFSIGFLFKVSAAPFHFWSPDVYDAIPTIVTTFVAIIAKISIFIFLLELVYYTNHYLLNLNWTYGLLISCLFSLIVGTVLGLTQFRIKRLFAYKSTISHLGFILLALTISSVESTQAFIFYLMQYSISNLNAFIILVTIGFSLYCYVNDNKENEELVDKNNSPVQLISQLKGYFYINPILSLSFAITIFSFVGIPPLIGFFAKQMVLSAALDNGYIFLSFIAILTSVIGAVYYLSIIKEIFFFSATPEYKLNPLLTNGEGGNTGLKGRIYVAAGKISNKNRIESIRFNHNNIVMSSPLAITISIISLIIVLFIFMNKEWLSMGTFILLFFLCVKKHFARNLLLLSNTNSLGRKLLGCAVAWTVSYTSYLTSFHSQLFGVYNRLLRTRGLIAFVYKNSAVCTSRLYSIIPQQKLRYSSKHNKILPISPWFITGFTDAEGCFNVGFQKNPNGKWYIRPLFQIKVHSRDNLLLNGIKDYFGGIGNIYITSKDSKFLVRSLDEILKIVLHFDNYPLISKKRSDFILFKQIIHKVVEGEHLSAKGLQEIVNIRSAINLGLSDSLKTIFPNTIMNTLR
;
A
#
# COMPACT_ATOMS: atom_id res chain seq x y z
N MET A 1 19.00 -4.51 13.78
CA MET A 1 19.15 -3.76 12.50
C MET A 1 17.89 -2.99 12.11
N LEU A 2 16.71 -3.62 12.11
CA LEU A 2 15.44 -2.93 11.81
C LEU A 2 15.20 -1.70 12.69
N LEU A 3 15.26 -1.85 14.02
CA LEU A 3 15.08 -0.74 14.96
C LEU A 3 16.10 0.40 14.76
N LEU A 4 17.34 0.06 14.46
CA LEU A 4 18.38 1.04 14.16
C LEU A 4 18.05 1.80 12.86
N SER A 5 17.60 1.09 11.83
CA SER A 5 17.20 1.70 10.56
C SER A 5 15.95 2.58 10.69
N THR A 6 14.96 2.20 11.51
CA THR A 6 13.79 3.03 11.78
C THR A 6 14.17 4.30 12.52
N LEU A 7 15.07 4.20 13.51
CA LEU A 7 15.57 5.36 14.26
C LEU A 7 16.34 6.33 13.35
N PHE A 8 17.24 5.83 12.49
CA PHE A 8 17.95 6.68 11.54
C PHE A 8 17.02 7.34 10.51
N LEU A 9 16.02 6.62 9.99
CA LEU A 9 15.04 7.19 9.07
C LEU A 9 14.16 8.26 9.76
N LEU A 10 13.80 8.05 11.03
CA LEU A 10 13.04 9.02 11.81
C LEU A 10 13.86 10.29 12.06
N ILE A 11 15.13 10.16 12.47
CA ILE A 11 16.04 11.30 12.64
C ILE A 11 16.25 12.03 11.31
N SER A 12 16.44 11.29 10.21
CA SER A 12 16.57 11.88 8.87
C SER A 12 15.33 12.69 8.49
N ASN A 13 14.12 12.18 8.77
CA ASN A 13 12.89 12.90 8.49
C ASN A 13 12.75 14.16 9.36
N ALA A 14 13.11 14.07 10.65
CA ALA A 14 13.04 15.21 11.57
C ALA A 14 14.05 16.33 11.22
N VAL A 15 15.25 15.98 10.76
CA VAL A 15 16.34 16.95 10.51
C VAL A 15 16.28 17.57 9.10
N SER A 16 15.66 16.89 8.12
CA SER A 16 15.66 17.36 6.73
C SER A 16 14.59 18.43 6.45
N LEU A 17 15.02 19.68 6.24
CA LEU A 17 14.17 20.79 5.73
C LEU A 17 13.73 20.59 4.27
N ARG A 18 14.42 19.73 3.52
CA ARG A 18 14.05 19.34 2.16
C ARG A 18 13.18 18.09 2.24
N ARG A 19 11.93 18.19 1.78
CA ARG A 19 11.07 17.03 1.55
C ARG A 19 11.66 16.22 0.39
N ASP A 20 12.50 15.25 0.73
CA ASP A 20 12.98 14.27 -0.24
C ASP A 20 11.80 13.43 -0.76
N MET A 21 11.92 12.93 -1.99
CA MET A 21 10.88 12.09 -2.58
C MET A 21 10.76 10.77 -1.80
N ALA A 22 9.53 10.34 -1.46
CA ALA A 22 9.27 9.09 -0.72
C ALA A 22 9.93 7.84 -1.35
N ILE A 23 10.16 7.89 -2.68
CA ILE A 23 10.92 6.90 -3.44
C ILE A 23 12.31 6.62 -2.84
N LEU A 24 13.03 7.64 -2.36
CA LEU A 24 14.37 7.47 -1.77
C LEU A 24 14.30 6.73 -0.43
N TYR A 25 13.32 7.08 0.42
CA TYR A 25 13.08 6.38 1.68
C TYR A 25 12.72 4.90 1.46
N ASN A 26 11.89 4.59 0.45
CA ASN A 26 11.57 3.22 0.08
C ASN A 26 12.81 2.41 -0.33
N ARG A 27 13.78 3.03 -1.02
CA ARG A 27 15.04 2.35 -1.40
C ARG A 27 15.93 2.08 -0.22
N ILE A 28 16.03 3.02 0.72
CA ILE A 28 16.80 2.83 1.96
C ILE A 28 16.18 1.70 2.79
N ALA A 29 14.85 1.65 2.89
CA ALA A 29 14.14 0.56 3.56
C ALA A 29 14.43 -0.81 2.92
N ILE A 30 14.46 -0.90 1.57
CA ILE A 30 14.85 -2.15 0.87
C ILE A 30 16.29 -2.55 1.21
N ILE A 31 17.23 -1.60 1.28
CA ILE A 31 18.63 -1.89 1.65
C ILE A 31 18.72 -2.40 3.10
N ALA A 32 17.96 -1.79 4.02
CA ALA A 32 17.91 -2.23 5.41
C ALA A 32 17.38 -3.66 5.56
N LEU A 33 16.33 -4.03 4.81
CA LEU A 33 15.78 -5.38 4.79
C LEU A 33 16.76 -6.39 4.17
N LEU A 34 17.47 -6.04 3.10
CA LEU A 34 18.51 -6.89 2.52
C LEU A 34 19.64 -7.16 3.52
N TYR A 35 20.04 -6.15 4.29
CA TYR A 35 21.04 -6.34 5.34
C TYR A 35 20.51 -7.22 6.48
N ALA A 36 19.23 -7.10 6.85
CA ALA A 36 18.60 -8.00 7.82
C ALA A 36 18.61 -9.46 7.34
N ILE A 37 18.35 -9.72 6.06
CA ILE A 37 18.44 -11.07 5.48
C ILE A 37 19.87 -11.62 5.58
N LEU A 38 20.87 -10.80 5.24
CA LEU A 38 22.27 -11.21 5.37
C LEU A 38 22.63 -11.55 6.82
N GLN A 39 22.13 -10.78 7.79
CA GLN A 39 22.36 -11.07 9.21
C GLN A 39 21.71 -12.38 9.63
N SER A 40 20.45 -12.63 9.25
CA SER A 40 19.79 -13.91 9.57
C SER A 40 20.49 -15.10 8.93
N LEU A 41 21.02 -14.97 7.71
CA LEU A 41 21.79 -16.04 7.06
C LEU A 41 23.10 -16.38 7.81
N VAL A 42 23.73 -15.40 8.47
CA VAL A 42 24.90 -15.65 9.32
C VAL A 42 24.48 -16.42 10.58
N ASN A 43 23.35 -16.06 11.18
CA ASN A 43 22.87 -16.71 12.41
C ASN A 43 22.52 -18.21 12.22
N PHE A 44 22.09 -18.63 11.03
CA PHE A 44 21.87 -20.05 10.72
C PHE A 44 23.06 -20.96 11.04
N SER A 45 24.29 -20.43 10.92
CA SER A 45 25.50 -21.20 11.27
C SER A 45 25.63 -21.49 12.77
N ILE A 46 25.07 -20.61 13.61
CA ILE A 46 25.15 -20.67 15.07
C ILE A 46 24.06 -21.59 15.64
N LEU A 47 22.88 -21.65 15.00
CA LEU A 47 21.70 -22.37 15.48
C LEU A 47 21.67 -23.89 15.21
N SER A 48 22.76 -24.48 14.69
CA SER A 48 22.78 -25.89 14.27
C SER A 48 22.59 -26.91 15.41
N ASN A 49 22.74 -26.51 16.68
CA ASN A 49 22.70 -27.39 17.86
C ASN A 49 21.49 -27.18 18.79
N GLY A 50 20.49 -26.39 18.39
CA GLY A 50 19.31 -26.10 19.21
C GLY A 50 18.94 -24.61 19.22
N GLY A 51 17.71 -24.31 19.65
CA GLY A 51 17.21 -22.94 19.77
C GLY A 51 17.94 -22.14 20.86
N ILE A 52 17.99 -20.82 20.69
CA ILE A 52 18.67 -19.91 21.61
C ILE A 52 17.63 -19.03 22.31
N GLY A 53 17.57 -19.12 23.63
CA GLY A 53 16.84 -18.18 24.48
C GLY A 53 17.61 -16.87 24.65
N LEU A 54 16.97 -15.74 24.35
CA LEU A 54 17.49 -14.39 24.52
C LEU A 54 16.83 -13.73 25.73
N HIS A 55 17.59 -12.85 26.43
CA HIS A 55 17.10 -12.05 27.56
C HIS A 55 16.37 -12.86 28.64
N GLY A 56 16.97 -13.96 29.10
CA GLY A 56 16.41 -14.75 30.20
C GLY A 56 15.16 -15.56 29.83
N GLY A 57 14.92 -15.81 28.54
CA GLY A 57 13.81 -16.61 28.04
C GLY A 57 12.68 -15.82 27.40
N LEU A 58 12.77 -14.47 27.35
CA LEU A 58 11.76 -13.60 26.74
C LEU A 58 11.52 -13.86 25.25
N PHE A 59 12.61 -14.14 24.52
CA PHE A 59 12.56 -14.52 23.12
C PHE A 59 13.30 -15.83 22.91
N HIS A 60 12.74 -16.71 22.09
CA HIS A 60 13.36 -17.97 21.70
C HIS A 60 13.51 -17.99 20.18
N VAL A 61 14.74 -18.12 19.70
CA VAL A 61 15.05 -18.17 18.27
C VAL A 61 15.35 -19.62 17.89
N THR A 62 14.57 -20.16 16.95
CA THR A 62 14.73 -21.51 16.40
C THR A 62 15.06 -21.44 14.92
N THR A 63 15.46 -22.58 14.35
CA THR A 63 15.70 -22.67 12.91
C THR A 63 14.43 -22.35 12.11
N ILE A 64 13.25 -22.72 12.60
CA ILE A 64 11.96 -22.43 11.98
C ILE A 64 11.70 -20.92 11.98
N THR A 65 11.88 -20.24 13.10
CA THR A 65 11.64 -18.79 13.20
C THR A 65 12.60 -17.98 12.34
N GLU A 66 13.88 -18.37 12.27
CA GLU A 66 14.84 -17.71 11.37
C GLU A 66 14.49 -17.87 9.89
N VAL A 67 13.98 -19.04 9.46
CA VAL A 67 13.56 -19.21 8.07
C VAL A 67 12.40 -18.26 7.75
N PHE A 68 11.45 -18.15 8.67
CA PHE A 68 10.31 -17.26 8.47
C PHE A 68 10.67 -15.77 8.61
N HIS A 69 11.66 -15.40 9.41
CA HIS A 69 12.20 -14.04 9.40
C HIS A 69 12.74 -13.69 8.02
N ILE A 70 13.55 -14.57 7.40
CA ILE A 70 14.04 -14.34 6.03
C ILE A 70 12.88 -14.23 5.05
N PHE A 71 11.89 -15.12 5.16
CA PHE A 71 10.72 -15.11 4.29
C PHE A 71 9.94 -13.80 4.39
N LEU A 72 9.70 -13.30 5.60
CA LEU A 72 8.99 -12.04 5.83
C LEU A 72 9.79 -10.85 5.28
N TYR A 73 11.11 -10.83 5.45
CA TYR A 73 11.97 -9.80 4.84
C TYR A 73 11.94 -9.84 3.31
N PHE A 74 11.90 -11.03 2.73
CA PHE A 74 11.80 -11.18 1.28
C PHE A 74 10.47 -10.65 0.72
N ILE A 75 9.35 -11.03 1.35
CA ILE A 75 8.01 -10.56 0.98
C ILE A 75 7.91 -9.03 1.10
N SER A 76 8.42 -8.46 2.19
CA SER A 76 8.37 -7.02 2.39
C SER A 76 9.21 -6.24 1.38
N ILE A 77 10.37 -6.76 0.96
CA ILE A 77 11.13 -6.18 -0.17
C ILE A 77 10.29 -6.17 -1.44
N LEU A 78 9.60 -7.28 -1.76
CA LEU A 78 8.74 -7.36 -2.95
C LEU A 78 7.58 -6.36 -2.89
N ILE A 79 6.97 -6.15 -1.72
CA ILE A 79 5.91 -5.14 -1.54
C ILE A 79 6.48 -3.73 -1.71
N LEU A 80 7.63 -3.41 -1.10
CA LEU A 80 8.27 -2.10 -1.22
C LEU A 80 8.73 -1.76 -2.65
N ILE A 81 8.96 -2.76 -3.52
CA ILE A 81 9.25 -2.51 -4.94
C ILE A 81 8.08 -1.78 -5.64
N LEU A 82 6.84 -1.99 -5.21
CA LEU A 82 5.65 -1.30 -5.76
C LEU A 82 5.75 0.23 -5.63
N THR A 83 6.34 0.72 -4.53
CA THR A 83 6.39 2.15 -4.18
C THR A 83 7.78 2.77 -4.41
N SER A 84 8.81 1.96 -4.65
CA SER A 84 10.20 2.39 -4.84
C SER A 84 10.54 2.83 -6.26
N PHE A 85 9.71 2.47 -7.25
CA PHE A 85 9.93 2.82 -8.65
C PHE A 85 8.71 3.49 -9.26
N TYR A 86 8.98 4.41 -10.19
CA TYR A 86 7.91 4.95 -11.01
C TYR A 86 7.29 3.80 -11.82
N PRO A 87 5.96 3.58 -11.73
CA PRO A 87 5.33 2.40 -12.28
C PRO A 87 5.36 2.37 -13.81
N ARG A 88 5.42 3.55 -14.45
CA ARG A 88 5.49 3.73 -15.89
C ARG A 88 6.80 4.38 -16.30
N LYS A 89 7.37 3.91 -17.41
CA LYS A 89 8.50 4.54 -18.08
C LYS A 89 8.17 4.68 -19.56
N VAL A 90 8.69 5.74 -20.16
CA VAL A 90 8.62 5.87 -21.62
C VAL A 90 9.83 5.19 -22.21
N TRP A 91 9.60 4.27 -23.13
CA TRP A 91 10.60 3.51 -23.84
C TRP A 91 10.84 4.14 -25.21
N VAL A 92 12.11 4.25 -25.61
CA VAL A 92 12.51 4.72 -26.94
C VAL A 92 13.43 3.69 -27.54
N TYR A 93 13.04 3.15 -28.69
CA TYR A 93 13.79 2.10 -29.37
C TYR A 93 15.23 2.53 -29.71
N GLU A 94 15.38 3.75 -30.23
CA GLU A 94 16.67 4.31 -30.71
C GLU A 94 17.75 4.42 -29.62
N TYR A 95 17.36 4.52 -28.34
CA TYR A 95 18.29 4.67 -27.22
C TYR A 95 18.17 3.53 -26.20
N SER A 96 17.57 2.42 -26.60
CA SER A 96 17.43 1.21 -25.79
C SER A 96 18.70 0.35 -25.78
N SER A 97 19.73 0.75 -26.53
CA SER A 97 21.03 0.08 -26.54
C SER A 97 21.66 0.12 -25.14
N LEU A 98 22.33 -0.97 -24.74
CA LEU A 98 23.02 -1.06 -23.45
C LEU A 98 23.98 0.13 -23.23
N LYS A 99 24.64 0.59 -24.29
CA LYS A 99 25.59 1.72 -24.26
C LYS A 99 24.90 3.05 -23.96
N ASP A 100 23.74 3.30 -24.57
CA ASP A 100 23.00 4.56 -24.41
C ASP A 100 22.28 4.66 -23.07
N ILE A 101 21.88 3.53 -22.47
CA ILE A 101 21.32 3.49 -21.10
C ILE A 101 22.34 3.99 -20.06
N PHE A 102 23.63 3.72 -20.27
CA PHE A 102 24.69 4.17 -19.37
C PHE A 102 25.14 5.61 -19.62
N MET A 103 25.14 6.07 -20.87
CA MET A 103 25.69 7.38 -21.25
C MET A 103 24.66 8.51 -21.26
N ASN A 104 23.39 8.22 -21.58
CA ASN A 104 22.40 9.28 -21.83
C ASN A 104 21.48 9.47 -20.62
N LYS A 105 21.36 10.73 -20.16
CA LYS A 105 20.48 11.08 -19.05
C LYS A 105 19.12 11.51 -19.60
N PHE A 106 18.12 10.66 -19.42
CA PHE A 106 16.73 11.00 -19.75
C PHE A 106 16.13 11.94 -18.71
N LEU A 107 15.68 13.11 -19.14
CA LEU A 107 14.96 14.07 -18.31
C LEU A 107 13.57 14.29 -18.90
N TYR A 108 12.59 13.66 -18.27
CA TYR A 108 11.18 13.84 -18.61
C TYR A 108 10.68 15.15 -18.02
N TYR A 109 10.53 16.18 -18.86
CA TYR A 109 9.83 17.39 -18.42
C TYR A 109 8.32 17.14 -18.42
N ARG A 110 7.71 17.29 -17.24
CA ARG A 110 6.36 17.84 -17.08
C ARG A 110 5.27 17.17 -17.93
N THR A 111 5.31 15.85 -18.10
CA THR A 111 4.19 15.11 -18.71
C THR A 111 3.12 14.86 -17.64
N LYS A 112 1.86 15.24 -17.93
CA LYS A 112 0.69 14.94 -17.08
C LYS A 112 0.54 13.44 -16.77
N ILE A 113 1.20 12.56 -17.53
CA ILE A 113 1.15 11.10 -17.44
C ILE A 113 2.07 10.55 -16.33
N ILE A 114 3.21 11.21 -16.08
CA ILE A 114 4.15 10.83 -15.01
C ILE A 114 3.75 11.54 -13.69
N ASN A 115 3.14 12.74 -13.80
CA ASN A 115 2.87 13.62 -12.67
C ASN A 115 1.50 13.49 -12.00
N LYS A 116 0.62 12.57 -12.42
CA LYS A 116 -0.44 12.09 -11.52
C LYS A 116 0.21 11.10 -10.52
N MET A 117 1.11 11.62 -9.68
CA MET A 117 1.64 10.90 -8.53
C MET A 117 0.43 10.48 -7.71
N GLY A 118 0.16 9.17 -7.66
CA GLY A 118 -0.76 8.65 -6.65
C GLY A 118 -0.28 9.13 -5.28
N GLU A 119 -1.21 9.40 -4.38
CA GLU A 119 -0.87 9.99 -3.07
C GLU A 119 0.19 9.14 -2.33
N HIS A 120 0.25 7.81 -2.55
CA HIS A 120 1.30 6.92 -2.03
C HIS A 120 2.74 7.39 -2.29
N LEU A 121 3.05 7.98 -3.45
CA LEU A 121 4.44 8.39 -3.77
C LEU A 121 4.83 9.71 -3.11
N LYS A 122 3.87 10.42 -2.49
CA LYS A 122 4.13 11.68 -1.78
C LYS A 122 4.38 11.46 -0.29
N ILE A 123 3.95 10.34 0.27
CA ILE A 123 3.92 10.10 1.72
C ILE A 123 5.23 9.43 2.13
N ILE A 124 6.06 10.17 2.87
CA ILE A 124 7.40 9.73 3.30
C ILE A 124 7.30 8.75 4.48
N GLU A 125 6.20 8.82 5.24
CA GLU A 125 5.94 8.03 6.43
C GLU A 125 5.63 6.55 6.11
N TYR A 126 5.23 6.23 4.89
CA TYR A 126 4.85 4.88 4.47
C TYR A 126 5.95 3.82 4.74
N PRO A 127 7.20 3.95 4.24
CA PRO A 127 8.27 2.98 4.52
C PRO A 127 8.65 2.91 6.00
N LEU A 128 8.50 4.00 6.75
CA LEU A 128 8.84 4.04 8.17
C LEU A 128 7.83 3.22 8.98
N ILE A 129 6.53 3.40 8.72
CA ILE A 129 5.46 2.59 9.32
C ILE A 129 5.63 1.12 8.92
N LEU A 130 6.02 0.84 7.67
CA LEU A 130 6.22 -0.52 7.18
C LEU A 130 7.35 -1.24 7.95
N LEU A 131 8.51 -0.60 8.13
CA LEU A 131 9.61 -1.16 8.92
C LEU A 131 9.22 -1.36 10.39
N PHE A 132 8.40 -0.47 10.95
CA PHE A 132 7.88 -0.59 12.31
C PHE A 132 6.99 -1.84 12.47
N ILE A 133 6.07 -2.08 11.53
CA ILE A 133 5.22 -3.28 11.55
C ILE A 133 6.05 -4.56 11.42
N ILE A 134 7.06 -4.55 10.54
CA ILE A 134 7.98 -5.68 10.38
C ILE A 134 8.72 -5.98 11.68
N SER A 135 9.13 -4.95 12.44
CA SER A 135 9.79 -5.17 13.72
C SER A 135 8.88 -5.87 14.73
N GLY A 136 7.61 -5.49 14.83
CA GLY A 136 6.63 -6.18 15.68
C GLY A 136 6.33 -7.60 15.22
N ALA A 137 6.24 -7.80 13.90
CA ALA A 137 6.01 -9.11 13.31
C ALA A 137 7.15 -10.11 13.56
N VAL A 138 8.41 -9.63 13.52
CA VAL A 138 9.60 -10.42 13.83
C VAL A 138 9.62 -10.76 15.32
N PHE A 139 9.36 -9.78 16.20
CA PHE A 139 9.31 -10.07 17.63
C PHE A 139 8.24 -11.10 17.97
N LEU A 140 7.02 -10.97 17.43
CA LEU A 140 5.91 -11.90 17.67
C LEU A 140 6.23 -13.34 17.26
N MET A 141 7.03 -13.55 16.22
CA MET A 141 7.45 -14.91 15.82
C MET A 141 8.53 -15.51 16.72
N SER A 142 9.20 -14.70 17.54
CA SER A 142 10.29 -15.17 18.41
C SER A 142 9.92 -15.12 19.89
N THR A 143 8.67 -14.79 20.24
CA THR A 143 8.26 -14.56 21.62
C THR A 143 8.01 -15.87 22.35
N ASN A 144 8.48 -15.95 23.59
CA ASN A 144 8.29 -17.11 24.46
C ASN A 144 7.61 -16.75 25.80
N ASP A 145 7.25 -15.47 26.01
CA ASP A 145 6.57 -14.98 27.22
C ASP A 145 5.23 -14.30 26.85
N PHE A 146 4.19 -14.45 27.67
CA PHE A 146 2.88 -13.81 27.42
C PHE A 146 2.94 -12.29 27.32
N ILE A 147 3.79 -11.65 28.11
CA ILE A 147 3.98 -10.18 28.08
C ILE A 147 4.63 -9.77 26.75
N SER A 148 5.63 -10.51 26.29
CA SER A 148 6.32 -10.20 25.04
C SER A 148 5.41 -10.45 23.84
N ILE A 149 4.55 -11.47 23.88
CA ILE A 149 3.50 -11.71 22.89
C ILE A 149 2.55 -10.51 22.78
N PHE A 150 2.00 -10.05 23.91
CA PHE A 150 1.05 -8.93 23.93
C PHE A 150 1.67 -7.64 23.39
N LEU A 151 2.88 -7.29 23.84
CA LEU A 151 3.58 -6.09 23.37
C LEU A 151 3.92 -6.16 21.87
N SER A 152 4.35 -7.32 21.38
CA SER A 152 4.74 -7.50 19.98
C SER A 152 3.55 -7.40 19.04
N ILE A 153 2.41 -7.99 19.42
CA ILE A 153 1.20 -7.94 18.60
C ILE A 153 0.57 -6.54 18.58
N GLU A 154 0.60 -5.81 19.68
CA GLU A 154 0.14 -4.42 19.72
C GLU A 154 1.04 -3.52 18.87
N LEU A 155 2.37 -3.68 18.95
CA LEU A 155 3.32 -2.95 18.11
C LEU A 155 3.01 -3.13 16.62
N GLN A 156 2.75 -4.38 16.21
CA GLN A 156 2.36 -4.73 14.85
C GLN A 156 1.00 -4.10 14.46
N SER A 157 0.02 -4.15 15.36
CA SER A 157 -1.37 -3.73 15.13
C SER A 157 -1.49 -2.21 14.98
N TYR A 158 -0.88 -1.43 15.87
CA TYR A 158 -0.86 0.03 15.76
C TYR A 158 -0.24 0.51 14.46
N GLY A 159 0.85 -0.15 14.02
CA GLY A 159 1.45 0.15 12.73
C GLY A 159 0.47 -0.10 11.57
N LEU A 160 -0.28 -1.22 11.59
CA LEU A 160 -1.26 -1.55 10.57
C LEU A 160 -2.48 -0.59 10.59
N TYR A 161 -2.95 -0.16 11.76
CA TYR A 161 -4.01 0.84 11.89
C TYR A 161 -3.58 2.18 11.29
N LEU A 162 -2.36 2.64 11.58
CA LEU A 162 -1.81 3.84 10.95
C LEU A 162 -1.67 3.67 9.44
N LEU A 163 -1.20 2.50 8.98
CA LEU A 163 -1.04 2.20 7.56
C LEU A 163 -2.37 2.28 6.80
N SER A 164 -3.46 1.82 7.42
CA SER A 164 -4.82 1.85 6.83
C SER A 164 -5.40 3.26 6.67
N THR A 165 -4.96 4.23 7.48
CA THR A 165 -5.44 5.63 7.47
C THR A 165 -4.48 6.59 6.78
N ILE A 166 -3.44 6.08 6.11
CA ILE A 166 -2.42 6.88 5.42
C ILE A 166 -3.06 7.86 4.42
N TYR A 167 -4.12 7.45 3.74
CA TYR A 167 -4.84 8.26 2.77
C TYR A 167 -5.95 9.06 3.44
N ARG A 168 -5.54 10.13 4.14
CA ARG A 168 -6.43 11.00 4.93
C ARG A 168 -7.50 11.72 4.11
N ASN A 169 -7.28 11.87 2.80
CA ASN A 169 -8.19 12.59 1.91
C ASN A 169 -9.35 11.72 1.41
N SER A 170 -9.27 10.39 1.53
CA SER A 170 -10.33 9.47 1.13
C SER A 170 -11.15 9.02 2.33
N GLU A 171 -12.46 9.23 2.24
CA GLU A 171 -13.42 8.80 3.26
C GLU A 171 -13.44 7.27 3.43
N LEU A 172 -13.27 6.51 2.33
CA LEU A 172 -13.21 5.05 2.42
C LEU A 172 -12.00 4.59 3.25
N SER A 173 -10.82 5.16 3.03
CA SER A 173 -9.62 4.77 3.78
C SER A 173 -9.73 5.12 5.27
N THR A 174 -10.36 6.25 5.62
CA THR A 174 -10.53 6.66 7.03
C THR A 174 -11.57 5.80 7.74
N THR A 175 -12.70 5.51 7.09
CA THR A 175 -13.74 4.61 7.64
C THR A 175 -13.22 3.17 7.79
N GLY A 176 -12.50 2.64 6.80
CA GLY A 176 -11.87 1.32 6.87
C GLY A 176 -10.83 1.23 7.98
N GLY A 177 -10.01 2.27 8.17
CA GLY A 177 -9.03 2.29 9.25
C GLY A 177 -9.64 2.41 10.65
N LEU A 178 -10.73 3.17 10.81
CA LEU A 178 -11.48 3.24 12.06
C LEU A 178 -12.10 1.88 12.42
N MET A 179 -12.74 1.22 11.45
CA MET A 179 -13.30 -0.12 11.64
C MET A 179 -12.22 -1.12 12.07
N TYR A 180 -11.05 -1.05 11.42
CA TYR A 180 -9.94 -1.93 11.76
C TYR A 180 -9.37 -1.67 13.16
N PHE A 181 -9.27 -0.40 13.58
CA PHE A 181 -8.84 -0.03 14.92
C PHE A 181 -9.81 -0.52 16.00
N LEU A 182 -11.11 -0.27 15.86
CA LEU A 182 -12.12 -0.64 16.86
C LEU A 182 -12.20 -2.17 17.05
N LEU A 183 -12.30 -2.90 15.93
CA LEU A 183 -12.41 -4.35 15.93
C LEU A 183 -11.08 -4.99 16.37
N GLY A 184 -9.96 -4.39 15.99
CA GLY A 184 -8.64 -4.75 16.46
C GLY A 184 -8.44 -4.55 17.97
N GLY A 185 -8.91 -3.44 18.53
CA GLY A 185 -8.90 -3.20 19.98
C GLY A 185 -9.75 -4.20 20.76
N LEU A 186 -10.92 -4.58 20.22
CA LEU A 186 -11.73 -5.64 20.82
C LEU A 186 -10.99 -6.99 20.83
N SER A 187 -10.26 -7.32 19.76
CA SER A 187 -9.44 -8.54 19.74
C SER A 187 -8.30 -8.52 20.76
N SER A 188 -7.66 -7.37 20.99
CA SER A 188 -6.57 -7.27 21.96
C SER A 188 -7.07 -7.35 23.41
N CYS A 189 -8.31 -6.91 23.69
CA CYS A 189 -8.96 -7.17 24.98
C CYS A 189 -9.12 -8.69 25.24
N PHE A 190 -9.52 -9.48 24.24
CA PHE A 190 -9.60 -10.95 24.40
C PHE A 190 -8.23 -11.59 24.60
N ILE A 191 -7.18 -11.12 23.90
CA ILE A 191 -5.81 -11.60 24.10
C ILE A 191 -5.35 -11.29 25.53
N LEU A 192 -5.53 -10.05 25.99
CA LEU A 192 -5.14 -9.63 27.33
C LEU A 192 -5.88 -10.43 28.41
N LEU A 193 -7.20 -10.59 28.26
CA LEU A 193 -8.03 -11.38 29.17
C LEU A 193 -7.62 -12.86 29.17
N GLY A 194 -7.28 -13.43 28.01
CA GLY A 194 -6.72 -14.78 27.91
C GLY A 194 -5.38 -14.90 28.65
N THR A 195 -4.46 -13.95 28.45
CA THR A 195 -3.17 -13.95 29.17
C THR A 195 -3.34 -13.78 30.69
N SER A 196 -4.29 -12.96 31.15
CA SER A 196 -4.51 -12.75 32.58
C SER A 196 -5.11 -13.98 33.24
N LEU A 197 -6.03 -14.68 32.57
CA LEU A 197 -6.59 -15.94 33.06
C LEU A 197 -5.53 -17.06 33.09
N LEU A 198 -4.69 -17.15 32.05
CA LEU A 198 -3.56 -18.09 32.04
C LEU A 198 -2.60 -17.81 33.20
N TYR A 199 -2.21 -16.55 33.40
CA TYR A 199 -1.33 -16.15 34.50
C TYR A 199 -1.95 -16.40 35.89
N ALA A 200 -3.25 -16.18 36.05
CA ALA A 200 -3.95 -16.44 37.32
C ALA A 200 -3.94 -17.93 37.69
N ASN A 201 -3.96 -18.82 36.70
CA ASN A 201 -3.98 -20.27 36.90
C ASN A 201 -2.58 -20.89 37.00
N SER A 202 -1.62 -20.46 36.17
CA SER A 202 -0.27 -21.03 36.13
C SER A 202 0.72 -20.34 37.06
N GLY A 203 0.48 -19.08 37.43
CA GLY A 203 1.42 -18.25 38.19
C GLY A 203 2.69 -17.86 37.42
N THR A 204 2.81 -18.26 36.14
CA THR A 204 4.00 -18.03 35.30
C THR A 204 3.61 -17.43 33.95
N THR A 205 4.54 -16.68 33.35
CA THR A 205 4.33 -16.04 32.03
C THR A 205 5.05 -16.74 30.88
N ASN A 206 6.03 -17.59 31.20
CA ASN A 206 6.90 -18.22 30.23
C ASN A 206 6.25 -19.47 29.63
N LEU A 207 6.22 -19.59 28.30
CA LEU A 207 5.64 -20.72 27.58
C LEU A 207 6.38 -22.03 27.88
N ASP A 208 7.71 -21.99 28.11
CA ASP A 208 8.46 -23.20 28.50
C ASP A 208 7.98 -23.74 29.86
N SER A 209 7.71 -22.84 30.81
CA SER A 209 7.16 -23.22 32.12
C SER A 209 5.72 -23.74 31.98
N LEU A 210 4.95 -23.19 31.04
CA LEU A 210 3.62 -23.67 30.74
C LEU A 210 3.67 -25.09 30.14
N TYR A 211 4.62 -25.38 29.25
CA TYR A 211 4.85 -26.73 28.72
C TYR A 211 5.21 -27.74 29.81
N VAL A 212 6.02 -27.34 30.79
CA VAL A 212 6.33 -28.19 31.95
C VAL A 212 5.07 -28.43 32.81
N ILE A 213 4.26 -27.40 33.05
CA ILE A 213 3.00 -27.54 33.82
C ILE A 213 2.03 -28.48 33.10
N THR A 214 1.84 -28.30 31.79
CA THR A 214 0.92 -29.12 30.98
C THR A 214 1.38 -30.57 30.86
N SER A 215 2.70 -30.81 30.73
CA SER A 215 3.23 -32.19 30.69
C SER A 215 3.18 -32.90 32.04
N ILE A 216 3.28 -32.18 33.16
CA ILE A 216 3.14 -32.76 34.50
C ILE A 216 1.66 -33.08 34.80
N SER A 217 0.71 -32.25 34.37
CA SER A 217 -0.72 -32.54 34.57
C SER A 217 -1.16 -33.87 33.95
N ASP A 218 -0.51 -34.33 32.88
CA ASP A 218 -0.81 -35.63 32.27
C ASP A 218 -0.51 -36.82 33.21
N LEU A 219 0.43 -36.68 34.15
CA LEU A 219 0.79 -37.75 35.10
C LEU A 219 -0.26 -37.93 36.21
N ASN A 220 -1.09 -36.93 36.47
CA ASN A 220 -2.08 -36.95 37.57
C ASN A 220 -3.36 -37.75 37.23
N ASN A 221 -3.51 -38.26 36.01
CA ASN A 221 -4.59 -39.17 35.62
C ASN A 221 -4.35 -40.63 36.07
N VAL A 222 -3.22 -40.93 36.72
CA VAL A 222 -2.93 -42.25 37.28
C VAL A 222 -3.31 -42.29 38.77
N GLU A 223 -4.57 -42.66 39.04
CA GLU A 223 -5.02 -43.41 40.22
C GLU A 223 -4.63 -42.95 41.65
N LEU A 224 -4.37 -41.68 41.94
CA LEU A 224 -4.06 -41.28 43.34
C LEU A 224 -4.91 -40.15 43.91
N ALA A 225 -5.72 -40.57 44.89
CA ALA A 225 -6.27 -39.85 46.03
C ALA A 225 -7.63 -39.15 45.87
N GLU A 226 -8.69 -39.94 46.10
CA GLU A 226 -9.84 -39.48 46.88
C GLU A 226 -9.36 -38.70 48.11
N GLY A 227 -9.61 -37.39 48.16
CA GLY A 227 -9.66 -36.66 49.44
C GLY A 227 -9.07 -35.25 49.50
N PHE A 228 -8.05 -34.88 48.72
CA PHE A 228 -7.44 -33.55 48.85
C PHE A 228 -6.82 -33.03 47.54
N MET A 229 -7.67 -32.65 46.57
CA MET A 229 -7.25 -31.70 45.54
C MET A 229 -7.71 -30.29 45.95
N PRO A 230 -6.83 -29.27 45.97
CA PRO A 230 -7.27 -27.91 46.21
C PRO A 230 -8.21 -27.49 45.08
N TYR A 231 -9.46 -27.18 45.41
CA TYR A 231 -10.56 -26.71 44.54
C TYR A 231 -10.20 -25.52 43.59
N TRP A 232 -8.97 -25.02 43.64
CA TRP A 232 -8.49 -23.87 42.89
C TRP A 232 -7.81 -24.24 41.57
N TYR A 233 -7.49 -25.51 41.32
CA TYR A 233 -6.89 -25.95 40.07
C TYR A 233 -7.67 -27.13 39.47
N ASN A 234 -8.66 -26.79 38.62
CA ASN A 234 -9.15 -27.76 37.64
C ASN A 234 -8.43 -27.49 36.32
N ASP A 235 -7.83 -28.56 35.81
CA ASP A 235 -7.26 -28.74 34.49
C ASP A 235 -8.05 -28.08 33.33
N ASP A 236 -9.39 -28.13 33.39
CA ASP A 236 -10.28 -27.50 32.40
C ASP A 236 -10.14 -25.96 32.31
N TYR A 237 -9.72 -25.29 33.39
CA TYR A 237 -9.59 -23.83 33.40
C TYR A 237 -8.46 -23.32 32.50
N ILE A 238 -7.36 -24.07 32.38
CA ILE A 238 -6.27 -23.74 31.44
C ILE A 238 -6.79 -23.83 30.01
N ASN A 239 -7.55 -24.87 29.67
CA ASN A 239 -8.14 -25.04 28.34
C ASN A 239 -9.13 -23.93 27.99
N PHE A 240 -9.99 -23.54 28.94
CA PHE A 240 -10.91 -22.42 28.74
C PHE A 240 -10.15 -21.09 28.53
N SER A 241 -9.05 -20.90 29.26
CA SER A 241 -8.22 -19.70 29.15
C SER A 241 -7.47 -19.65 27.81
N LEU A 242 -6.92 -20.78 27.35
CA LEU A 242 -6.34 -20.95 26.01
C LEU A 242 -7.37 -20.75 24.91
N LEU A 243 -8.62 -21.20 25.11
CA LEU A 243 -9.70 -21.00 24.17
C LEU A 243 -10.01 -19.51 23.99
N ILE A 244 -10.17 -18.75 25.09
CA ILE A 244 -10.38 -17.29 25.01
C ILE A 244 -9.18 -16.59 24.38
N PHE A 245 -7.96 -16.98 24.77
CA PHE A 245 -6.74 -16.47 24.17
C PHE A 245 -6.74 -16.68 22.64
N SER A 246 -7.07 -17.89 22.18
CA SER A 246 -7.13 -18.25 20.76
C SER A 246 -8.19 -17.46 19.97
N ILE A 247 -9.35 -17.12 20.58
CA ILE A 247 -10.39 -16.29 19.96
C ILE A 247 -9.83 -14.93 19.54
N GLY A 248 -8.99 -14.32 20.38
CA GLY A 248 -8.33 -13.06 20.06
C GLY A 248 -7.43 -13.13 18.80
N PHE A 249 -6.68 -14.23 18.65
CA PHE A 249 -5.85 -14.44 17.45
C PHE A 249 -6.68 -14.79 16.22
N LEU A 250 -7.71 -15.62 16.35
CA LEU A 250 -8.64 -15.95 15.27
C LEU A 250 -9.30 -14.67 14.70
N PHE A 251 -9.61 -13.71 15.56
CA PHE A 251 -10.10 -12.40 15.15
C PHE A 251 -9.07 -11.64 14.31
N LYS A 252 -7.80 -11.53 14.74
CA LYS A 252 -6.75 -10.84 13.98
C LYS A 252 -6.37 -11.56 12.68
N VAL A 253 -6.52 -12.88 12.64
CA VAL A 253 -6.32 -13.69 11.44
C VAL A 253 -7.51 -13.64 10.48
N SER A 254 -8.68 -13.15 10.92
CA SER A 254 -9.96 -13.11 10.18
C SER A 254 -10.55 -14.50 9.88
N ALA A 255 -10.41 -15.45 10.80
CA ALA A 255 -11.07 -16.74 10.72
C ALA A 255 -12.57 -16.59 11.05
N ALA A 256 -13.44 -17.39 10.40
CA ALA A 256 -14.86 -17.41 10.75
C ALA A 256 -15.05 -18.09 12.12
N PRO A 257 -15.94 -17.61 13.00
CA PRO A 257 -16.99 -16.59 12.77
C PRO A 257 -16.50 -15.13 12.77
N PHE A 258 -15.31 -14.83 13.29
CA PHE A 258 -14.78 -13.47 13.52
C PHE A 258 -14.25 -12.72 12.27
N HIS A 259 -14.73 -13.09 11.10
CA HIS A 259 -14.19 -12.65 9.80
C HIS A 259 -14.75 -11.31 9.30
N PHE A 260 -15.84 -10.79 9.89
CA PHE A 260 -16.67 -9.69 9.37
C PHE A 260 -15.90 -8.42 9.02
N TRP A 261 -14.83 -8.11 9.76
CA TRP A 261 -14.02 -6.90 9.52
C TRP A 261 -13.22 -6.96 8.22
N SER A 262 -12.73 -8.14 7.84
CA SER A 262 -11.70 -8.26 6.79
C SER A 262 -12.17 -7.86 5.39
N PRO A 263 -13.38 -8.24 4.89
CA PRO A 263 -13.80 -7.88 3.55
C PRO A 263 -14.04 -6.38 3.40
N ASP A 264 -14.58 -5.74 4.44
CA ASP A 264 -14.85 -4.30 4.43
C ASP A 264 -13.57 -3.49 4.50
N VAL A 265 -12.65 -3.86 5.40
CA VAL A 265 -11.36 -3.19 5.54
C VAL A 265 -10.51 -3.34 4.27
N TYR A 266 -10.49 -4.51 3.63
CA TYR A 266 -9.71 -4.73 2.42
C TYR A 266 -10.26 -3.91 1.23
N ASP A 267 -11.57 -3.76 1.17
CA ASP A 267 -12.19 -3.02 0.10
C ASP A 267 -12.11 -1.50 0.28
N ALA A 268 -12.08 -1.03 1.51
CA ALA A 268 -11.96 0.38 1.84
C ALA A 268 -10.53 0.93 1.68
N ILE A 269 -9.51 0.10 1.97
CA ILE A 269 -8.11 0.49 1.96
C ILE A 269 -7.51 0.46 0.52
N PRO A 270 -6.55 1.35 0.18
CA PRO A 270 -5.82 1.30 -1.09
C PRO A 270 -5.11 -0.03 -1.35
N THR A 271 -5.09 -0.48 -2.60
CA THR A 271 -4.59 -1.81 -3.01
C THR A 271 -3.15 -2.10 -2.57
N ILE A 272 -2.28 -1.09 -2.53
CA ILE A 272 -0.89 -1.23 -2.08
C ILE A 272 -0.82 -1.51 -0.57
N VAL A 273 -1.73 -0.95 0.22
CA VAL A 273 -1.78 -1.19 1.67
C VAL A 273 -2.45 -2.54 1.94
N THR A 274 -3.47 -2.92 1.17
CA THR A 274 -4.13 -4.24 1.33
C THR A 274 -3.16 -5.39 1.09
N THR A 275 -2.20 -5.27 0.16
CA THR A 275 -1.18 -6.32 -0.06
C THR A 275 -0.39 -6.61 1.21
N PHE A 276 -0.13 -5.56 1.99
CA PHE A 276 0.66 -5.67 3.21
C PHE A 276 -0.15 -6.26 4.36
N VAL A 277 -1.37 -5.74 4.58
CA VAL A 277 -2.29 -6.22 5.63
C VAL A 277 -2.66 -7.69 5.42
N ALA A 278 -2.88 -8.11 4.18
CA ALA A 278 -3.31 -9.48 3.86
C ALA A 278 -2.22 -10.55 4.07
N ILE A 279 -0.95 -10.16 4.13
CA ILE A 279 0.19 -11.10 4.10
C ILE A 279 1.02 -11.02 5.38
N ILE A 280 1.64 -9.86 5.67
CA ILE A 280 2.66 -9.76 6.73
C ILE A 280 2.06 -10.05 8.11
N ALA A 281 0.88 -9.50 8.38
CA ALA A 281 0.17 -9.70 9.64
C ALA A 281 -0.12 -11.19 9.91
N LYS A 282 -0.64 -11.87 8.89
CA LYS A 282 -1.08 -13.26 8.99
C LYS A 282 0.07 -14.24 9.14
N ILE A 283 1.17 -14.05 8.41
CA ILE A 283 2.37 -14.92 8.52
C ILE A 283 2.85 -14.97 9.97
N SER A 284 3.02 -13.79 10.59
CA SER A 284 3.51 -13.66 11.97
C SER A 284 2.61 -14.34 13.00
N ILE A 285 1.30 -14.10 12.93
CA ILE A 285 0.35 -14.70 13.87
C ILE A 285 0.29 -16.22 13.71
N PHE A 286 0.35 -16.73 12.48
CA PHE A 286 0.27 -18.17 12.27
C PHE A 286 1.49 -18.94 12.76
N ILE A 287 2.69 -18.39 12.60
CA ILE A 287 3.90 -19.02 13.15
C ILE A 287 3.84 -19.02 14.67
N PHE A 288 3.42 -17.90 15.27
CA PHE A 288 3.16 -17.83 16.71
C PHE A 288 2.13 -18.88 17.16
N LEU A 289 1.01 -19.04 16.44
CA LEU A 289 0.02 -20.07 16.75
C LEU A 289 0.60 -21.48 16.63
N LEU A 290 1.51 -21.74 15.69
CA LEU A 290 2.19 -23.02 15.58
C LEU A 290 3.06 -23.29 16.83
N GLU A 291 3.80 -22.29 17.30
CA GLU A 291 4.59 -22.40 18.52
C GLU A 291 3.70 -22.65 19.75
N LEU A 292 2.59 -21.92 19.86
CA LEU A 292 1.65 -22.11 20.95
C LEU A 292 1.03 -23.50 20.95
N VAL A 293 0.63 -24.03 19.79
CA VAL A 293 0.16 -25.41 19.68
C VAL A 293 1.25 -26.36 20.15
N TYR A 294 2.48 -26.20 19.69
CA TYR A 294 3.58 -27.07 20.10
C TYR A 294 3.77 -27.11 21.64
N TYR A 295 3.70 -25.97 22.31
CA TYR A 295 3.85 -25.89 23.77
C TYR A 295 2.65 -26.41 24.58
N THR A 296 1.46 -26.50 23.99
CA THR A 296 0.23 -26.85 24.73
C THR A 296 -0.34 -28.22 24.37
N ASN A 297 0.06 -28.79 23.25
CA ASN A 297 -0.60 -29.94 22.64
C ASN A 297 -0.28 -31.31 23.28
N HIS A 298 0.50 -31.36 24.37
CA HIS A 298 0.71 -32.62 25.09
C HIS A 298 -0.53 -33.08 25.88
N TYR A 299 -1.55 -32.23 26.00
CA TYR A 299 -2.75 -32.50 26.78
C TYR A 299 -3.68 -33.56 26.17
N LEU A 300 -3.85 -34.68 26.87
CA LEU A 300 -4.56 -35.89 26.38
C LEU A 300 -5.97 -36.07 26.98
N LEU A 301 -6.65 -34.99 27.36
CA LEU A 301 -8.01 -35.05 27.94
C LEU A 301 -9.12 -34.57 26.99
N ASN A 302 -10.35 -35.01 27.28
CA ASN A 302 -11.52 -35.06 26.40
C ASN A 302 -12.01 -33.73 25.78
N LEU A 303 -11.51 -32.57 26.22
CA LEU A 303 -11.87 -31.23 25.71
C LEU A 303 -10.63 -30.34 25.50
N ASN A 304 -9.87 -30.61 24.45
CA ASN A 304 -8.73 -29.78 24.05
C ASN A 304 -9.18 -28.46 23.39
N TRP A 305 -8.50 -27.35 23.68
CA TRP A 305 -8.77 -26.04 23.09
C TRP A 305 -8.60 -26.04 21.55
N THR A 306 -7.83 -27.00 21.02
CA THR A 306 -7.67 -27.25 19.58
C THR A 306 -9.00 -27.57 18.88
N TYR A 307 -10.03 -28.08 19.58
CA TYR A 307 -11.37 -28.23 19.03
C TYR A 307 -12.00 -26.88 18.65
N GLY A 308 -11.70 -25.80 19.39
CA GLY A 308 -12.13 -24.45 19.04
C GLY A 308 -11.55 -23.99 17.70
N LEU A 309 -10.27 -24.30 17.45
CA LEU A 309 -9.63 -24.05 16.16
C LEU A 309 -10.25 -24.92 15.04
N LEU A 310 -10.59 -26.18 15.32
CA LEU A 310 -11.23 -27.08 14.36
C LEU A 310 -12.62 -26.60 13.95
N ILE A 311 -13.42 -26.11 14.90
CA ILE A 311 -14.72 -25.49 14.62
C ILE A 311 -14.55 -24.24 13.74
N SER A 312 -13.53 -23.42 14.02
CA SER A 312 -13.23 -22.24 13.19
C SER A 312 -12.75 -22.62 11.77
N CYS A 313 -12.03 -23.74 11.62
CA CYS A 313 -11.66 -24.31 10.32
C CYS A 313 -12.91 -24.67 9.51
N LEU A 314 -13.84 -25.41 10.10
CA LEU A 314 -15.09 -25.80 9.42
C LEU A 314 -15.88 -24.56 8.96
N PHE A 315 -16.07 -23.58 9.85
CA PHE A 315 -16.79 -22.36 9.48
C PHE A 315 -16.07 -21.54 8.43
N SER A 316 -14.74 -21.42 8.48
CA SER A 316 -13.99 -20.61 7.51
C SER A 316 -14.01 -21.23 6.11
N LEU A 317 -13.98 -22.56 5.99
CA LEU A 317 -14.17 -23.26 4.71
C LEU A 317 -15.58 -22.99 4.12
N ILE A 318 -16.63 -23.12 4.91
CA ILE A 318 -18.02 -22.94 4.44
C ILE A 318 -18.32 -21.46 4.16
N VAL A 319 -18.08 -20.58 5.12
CA VAL A 319 -18.40 -19.15 5.00
C VAL A 319 -17.57 -18.49 3.91
N GLY A 320 -16.27 -18.80 3.84
CA GLY A 320 -15.42 -18.33 2.76
C GLY A 320 -16.00 -18.73 1.41
N THR A 321 -16.48 -19.98 1.27
CA THR A 321 -16.96 -20.47 -0.01
C THR A 321 -18.36 -19.98 -0.42
N VAL A 322 -19.31 -19.92 0.50
CA VAL A 322 -20.66 -19.45 0.17
C VAL A 322 -20.66 -17.94 -0.11
N LEU A 323 -20.07 -17.14 0.79
CA LEU A 323 -20.15 -15.68 0.70
C LEU A 323 -19.33 -15.10 -0.45
N GLY A 324 -18.25 -15.77 -0.88
CA GLY A 324 -17.48 -15.27 -2.01
C GLY A 324 -18.13 -15.51 -3.37
N LEU A 325 -19.16 -16.36 -3.49
CA LEU A 325 -19.92 -16.52 -4.75
C LEU A 325 -20.76 -15.28 -5.10
N THR A 326 -21.15 -14.50 -4.10
CA THR A 326 -22.05 -13.34 -4.27
C THR A 326 -21.32 -12.02 -4.49
N GLN A 327 -19.99 -12.02 -4.53
CA GLN A 327 -19.19 -10.78 -4.54
C GLN A 327 -18.86 -10.30 -5.95
N PHE A 328 -19.16 -9.02 -6.23
CA PHE A 328 -18.82 -8.35 -7.49
C PHE A 328 -17.55 -7.49 -7.42
N ARG A 329 -17.15 -7.09 -6.21
CA ARG A 329 -15.92 -6.30 -5.98
C ARG A 329 -14.71 -7.21 -5.87
N ILE A 330 -13.66 -6.93 -6.65
CA ILE A 330 -12.48 -7.80 -6.77
C ILE A 330 -11.75 -7.97 -5.42
N LYS A 331 -11.62 -6.89 -4.63
CA LYS A 331 -10.92 -6.93 -3.33
C LYS A 331 -11.72 -7.68 -2.26
N ARG A 332 -13.05 -7.50 -2.22
CA ARG A 332 -13.93 -8.29 -1.34
C ARG A 332 -13.89 -9.76 -1.70
N LEU A 333 -13.89 -10.09 -2.99
CA LEU A 333 -13.75 -11.47 -3.45
C LEU A 333 -12.42 -12.08 -3.01
N PHE A 334 -11.30 -11.35 -3.13
CA PHE A 334 -10.01 -11.80 -2.59
C PHE A 334 -10.00 -11.92 -1.05
N ALA A 335 -10.69 -11.04 -0.32
CA ALA A 335 -10.81 -11.19 1.13
C ALA A 335 -11.51 -12.50 1.51
N TYR A 336 -12.70 -12.77 0.98
CA TYR A 336 -13.44 -14.00 1.30
C TYR A 336 -12.75 -15.27 0.80
N LYS A 337 -12.34 -15.29 -0.47
CA LYS A 337 -11.86 -16.51 -1.09
C LYS A 337 -10.38 -16.68 -0.89
N SER A 338 -9.60 -15.71 -1.38
CA SER A 338 -8.15 -15.78 -1.33
C SER A 338 -7.63 -15.81 0.10
N THR A 339 -8.34 -15.19 1.05
CA THR A 339 -7.96 -15.24 2.45
C THR A 339 -8.82 -16.20 3.28
N ILE A 340 -10.09 -15.92 3.58
CA ILE A 340 -10.87 -16.69 4.58
C ILE A 340 -10.94 -18.20 4.26
N SER A 341 -11.19 -18.58 2.99
CA SER A 341 -11.21 -20.01 2.64
C SER A 341 -9.84 -20.69 2.75
N HIS A 342 -8.76 -20.01 2.37
CA HIS A 342 -7.41 -20.55 2.50
C HIS A 342 -6.95 -20.61 3.97
N LEU A 343 -7.45 -19.72 4.84
CA LEU A 343 -7.21 -19.81 6.29
C LEU A 343 -7.81 -21.08 6.88
N GLY A 344 -8.95 -21.55 6.37
CA GLY A 344 -9.55 -22.82 6.80
C GLY A 344 -8.60 -24.01 6.61
N PHE A 345 -7.93 -24.09 5.45
CA PHE A 345 -6.91 -25.13 5.21
C PHE A 345 -5.68 -24.97 6.11
N ILE A 346 -5.23 -23.74 6.38
CA ILE A 346 -4.09 -23.49 7.28
C ILE A 346 -4.44 -23.92 8.71
N LEU A 347 -5.63 -23.56 9.18
CA LEU A 347 -6.12 -23.94 10.51
C LEU A 347 -6.30 -25.45 10.64
N LEU A 348 -6.76 -26.13 9.58
CA LEU A 348 -6.84 -27.60 9.55
C LEU A 348 -5.48 -28.23 9.86
N ALA A 349 -4.43 -27.82 9.14
CA ALA A 349 -3.08 -28.34 9.37
C ALA A 349 -2.55 -28.03 10.78
N LEU A 350 -2.90 -26.87 11.33
CA LEU A 350 -2.47 -26.48 12.67
C LEU A 350 -3.11 -27.33 13.78
N THR A 351 -4.36 -27.79 13.60
CA THR A 351 -5.07 -28.60 14.62
C THR A 351 -4.55 -30.03 14.78
N ILE A 352 -3.97 -30.61 13.74
CA ILE A 352 -3.59 -32.02 13.70
C ILE A 352 -2.28 -32.29 14.44
N SER A 353 -1.39 -31.29 14.53
CA SER A 353 -0.16 -31.31 15.34
C SER A 353 0.87 -32.43 15.07
N SER A 354 0.72 -33.22 14.00
CA SER A 354 1.70 -34.22 13.58
C SER A 354 2.88 -33.60 12.82
N VAL A 355 4.01 -34.30 12.73
CA VAL A 355 5.20 -33.85 11.98
C VAL A 355 4.86 -33.57 10.52
N GLU A 356 4.09 -34.47 9.88
CA GLU A 356 3.62 -34.29 8.51
C GLU A 356 2.72 -33.06 8.37
N SER A 357 1.86 -32.81 9.37
CA SER A 357 0.98 -31.64 9.38
C SER A 357 1.73 -30.33 9.55
N THR A 358 2.75 -30.28 10.42
CA THR A 358 3.60 -29.08 10.57
C THR A 358 4.35 -28.76 9.28
N GLN A 359 4.84 -29.78 8.56
CA GLN A 359 5.45 -29.62 7.24
C GLN A 359 4.44 -29.10 6.21
N ALA A 360 3.22 -29.65 6.19
CA ALA A 360 2.14 -29.22 5.32
C ALA A 360 1.72 -27.76 5.60
N PHE A 361 1.60 -27.40 6.87
CA PHE A 361 1.28 -26.05 7.34
C PHE A 361 2.30 -25.02 6.84
N ILE A 362 3.58 -25.30 7.08
CA ILE A 362 4.70 -24.44 6.68
C ILE A 362 4.68 -24.24 5.16
N PHE A 363 4.53 -25.33 4.40
CA PHE A 363 4.49 -25.28 2.94
C PHE A 363 3.28 -24.48 2.42
N TYR A 364 2.09 -24.71 3.01
CA TYR A 364 0.87 -24.01 2.62
C TYR A 364 0.96 -22.51 2.90
N LEU A 365 1.49 -22.10 4.06
CA LEU A 365 1.63 -20.70 4.43
C LEU A 365 2.57 -19.94 3.47
N MET A 366 3.65 -20.58 3.01
CA MET A 366 4.57 -20.03 2.01
C MET A 366 3.86 -19.87 0.65
N GLN A 367 3.17 -20.91 0.19
CA GLN A 367 2.42 -20.91 -1.07
C GLN A 367 1.32 -19.83 -1.07
N TYR A 368 0.54 -19.75 0.00
CA TYR A 368 -0.49 -18.73 0.20
C TYR A 368 0.08 -17.33 0.09
N SER A 369 1.21 -17.07 0.73
CA SER A 369 1.81 -15.74 0.77
C SER A 369 2.37 -15.32 -0.60
N ILE A 370 3.01 -16.25 -1.32
CA ILE A 370 3.56 -15.99 -2.67
C ILE A 370 2.44 -15.74 -3.68
N SER A 371 1.37 -16.55 -3.66
CA SER A 371 0.24 -16.42 -4.59
C SER A 371 -0.56 -15.14 -4.35
N ASN A 372 -0.87 -14.80 -3.09
CA ASN A 372 -1.52 -13.54 -2.73
C ASN A 372 -0.71 -12.31 -3.12
N LEU A 373 0.60 -12.32 -2.85
CA LEU A 373 1.48 -11.23 -3.25
C LEU A 373 1.42 -11.01 -4.76
N ASN A 374 1.49 -12.09 -5.55
CA ASN A 374 1.43 -11.97 -7.01
C ASN A 374 0.07 -11.42 -7.49
N ALA A 375 -1.03 -11.94 -6.94
CA ALA A 375 -2.38 -11.51 -7.32
C ALA A 375 -2.59 -10.00 -7.12
N PHE A 376 -2.17 -9.46 -5.97
CA PHE A 376 -2.29 -8.03 -5.72
C PHE A 376 -1.30 -7.17 -6.52
N ILE A 377 -0.05 -7.62 -6.72
CA ILE A 377 0.90 -6.91 -7.60
C ILE A 377 0.34 -6.83 -9.02
N ILE A 378 -0.25 -7.92 -9.52
CA ILE A 378 -0.90 -7.96 -10.83
C ILE A 378 -2.09 -6.99 -10.86
N LEU A 379 -2.94 -6.97 -9.84
CA LEU A 379 -4.08 -6.03 -9.76
C LEU A 379 -3.62 -4.56 -9.78
N VAL A 380 -2.58 -4.21 -9.02
CA VAL A 380 -1.99 -2.86 -9.03
C VAL A 380 -1.43 -2.52 -10.42
N THR A 381 -0.75 -3.46 -11.08
CA THR A 381 -0.15 -3.24 -12.41
C THR A 381 -1.19 -3.15 -13.52
N ILE A 382 -2.29 -3.91 -13.47
CA ILE A 382 -3.44 -3.74 -14.36
C ILE A 382 -3.98 -2.31 -14.23
N GLY A 383 -4.16 -1.83 -13.00
CA GLY A 383 -4.59 -0.45 -12.76
C GLY A 383 -3.66 0.60 -13.37
N PHE A 384 -2.34 0.41 -13.30
CA PHE A 384 -1.38 1.32 -13.94
C PHE A 384 -1.39 1.25 -15.48
N SER A 385 -1.68 0.08 -16.04
CA SER A 385 -1.79 -0.17 -17.48
C SER A 385 -3.08 0.44 -18.06
N LEU A 386 -4.21 0.29 -17.36
CA LEU A 386 -5.51 0.83 -17.77
C LEU A 386 -5.56 2.36 -17.84
N TYR A 387 -4.63 3.07 -17.18
CA TYR A 387 -4.56 4.53 -17.21
C TYR A 387 -4.49 5.15 -18.62
N CYS A 388 -3.91 4.44 -19.61
CA CYS A 388 -3.84 4.94 -20.98
C CYS A 388 -5.18 4.86 -21.72
N TYR A 389 -6.14 4.15 -21.14
CA TYR A 389 -7.44 3.89 -21.71
C TYR A 389 -8.52 4.64 -20.93
N VAL A 390 -9.53 5.09 -21.65
CA VAL A 390 -10.76 5.65 -21.12
C VAL A 390 -11.85 4.61 -21.34
N ASN A 391 -12.69 4.44 -20.33
CA ASN A 391 -13.89 3.63 -20.44
C ASN A 391 -15.10 4.57 -20.42
N ASP A 392 -15.99 4.43 -21.40
CA ASP A 392 -17.20 5.24 -21.58
C ASP A 392 -18.38 4.72 -20.71
N ASN A 393 -18.20 3.61 -20.00
CA ASN A 393 -19.25 3.03 -19.16
C ASN A 393 -19.58 3.93 -17.96
N LYS A 394 -20.84 4.39 -17.86
CA LYS A 394 -21.35 5.24 -16.77
C LYS A 394 -21.11 4.66 -15.38
N GLU A 395 -21.28 3.34 -15.22
CA GLU A 395 -21.02 2.63 -13.95
C GLU A 395 -19.57 2.79 -13.45
N ASN A 396 -18.61 2.94 -14.37
CA ASN A 396 -17.21 3.15 -14.02
C ASN A 396 -16.89 4.62 -13.69
N GLU A 397 -17.69 5.58 -14.16
CA GLU A 397 -17.53 7.00 -13.87
C GLU A 397 -17.99 7.36 -12.46
N GLU A 398 -19.03 6.70 -11.95
CA GLU A 398 -19.64 6.94 -10.64
C GLU A 398 -18.92 6.26 -9.45
N LEU A 399 -17.82 5.54 -9.70
CA LEU A 399 -17.09 4.84 -8.63
C LEU A 399 -16.40 5.80 -7.65
N VAL A 400 -16.64 5.55 -6.36
CA VAL A 400 -16.00 6.25 -5.24
C VAL A 400 -14.48 5.95 -5.24
N ASP A 401 -13.64 6.97 -5.04
CA ASP A 401 -12.17 6.85 -4.90
C ASP A 401 -11.39 6.21 -6.06
N LYS A 402 -11.77 6.53 -7.31
CA LYS A 402 -11.08 6.12 -8.55
C LYS A 402 -9.57 6.40 -8.59
N ASN A 403 -9.11 7.42 -7.85
CA ASN A 403 -7.68 7.79 -7.80
C ASN A 403 -6.83 6.86 -6.92
N ASN A 404 -7.43 6.25 -5.89
CA ASN A 404 -6.71 5.48 -4.87
C ASN A 404 -6.79 3.96 -5.12
N SER A 405 -7.90 3.50 -5.69
CA SER A 405 -8.09 2.10 -6.09
C SER A 405 -8.48 2.02 -7.57
N PRO A 406 -7.52 1.77 -8.48
CA PRO A 406 -7.76 1.86 -9.92
C PRO A 406 -8.62 0.72 -10.48
N VAL A 407 -8.68 -0.42 -9.79
CA VAL A 407 -9.51 -1.58 -10.15
C VAL A 407 -10.36 -1.95 -8.93
N GLN A 408 -11.68 -1.90 -9.08
CA GLN A 408 -12.64 -2.19 -8.01
C GLN A 408 -13.63 -3.30 -8.39
N LEU A 409 -14.15 -3.27 -9.61
CA LEU A 409 -15.14 -4.23 -10.10
C LEU A 409 -14.47 -5.31 -10.95
N ILE A 410 -15.01 -6.53 -10.91
CA ILE A 410 -14.56 -7.62 -11.80
C ILE A 410 -14.86 -7.24 -13.26
N SER A 411 -15.97 -6.53 -13.52
CA SER A 411 -16.35 -6.05 -14.85
C SER A 411 -15.31 -5.16 -15.54
N GLN A 412 -14.41 -4.50 -14.79
CA GLN A 412 -13.31 -3.72 -15.34
C GLN A 412 -12.20 -4.59 -15.97
N LEU A 413 -12.21 -5.90 -15.69
CA LEU A 413 -11.25 -6.85 -16.26
C LEU A 413 -11.74 -7.47 -17.57
N LYS A 414 -12.95 -7.13 -18.03
CA LYS A 414 -13.53 -7.64 -19.28
C LYS A 414 -12.61 -7.35 -20.47
N GLY A 415 -12.24 -8.40 -21.20
CA GLY A 415 -11.45 -8.29 -22.43
C GLY A 415 -10.01 -7.78 -22.22
N TYR A 416 -9.47 -7.79 -21.00
CA TYR A 416 -8.11 -7.29 -20.71
C TYR A 416 -7.02 -8.05 -21.47
N PHE A 417 -7.29 -9.29 -21.90
CA PHE A 417 -6.37 -10.11 -22.70
C PHE A 417 -5.91 -9.40 -24.00
N TYR A 418 -6.80 -8.63 -24.65
CA TYR A 418 -6.48 -7.91 -25.88
C TYR A 418 -5.57 -6.69 -25.66
N ILE A 419 -5.53 -6.14 -24.45
CA ILE A 419 -4.67 -5.01 -24.08
C ILE A 419 -3.26 -5.49 -23.75
N ASN A 420 -3.15 -6.47 -22.82
CA ASN A 420 -1.87 -7.02 -22.41
C ASN A 420 -1.98 -8.54 -22.15
N PRO A 421 -1.65 -9.37 -23.15
CA PRO A 421 -1.83 -10.82 -23.05
C PRO A 421 -0.90 -11.45 -22.00
N ILE A 422 0.30 -10.89 -21.78
CA ILE A 422 1.30 -11.47 -20.86
C ILE A 422 0.86 -11.28 -19.41
N LEU A 423 0.34 -10.09 -19.06
CA LEU A 423 -0.13 -9.81 -17.71
C LEU A 423 -1.41 -10.60 -17.40
N SER A 424 -2.31 -10.71 -18.37
CA SER A 424 -3.51 -11.55 -18.30
C SER A 424 -3.18 -13.04 -18.05
N LEU A 425 -2.21 -13.59 -18.78
CA LEU A 425 -1.76 -14.97 -18.59
C LEU A 425 -1.12 -15.20 -17.21
N SER A 426 -0.29 -14.27 -16.75
CA SER A 426 0.28 -14.32 -15.40
C SER A 426 -0.81 -14.33 -14.33
N PHE A 427 -1.86 -13.52 -14.51
CA PHE A 427 -3.00 -13.50 -13.60
C PHE A 427 -3.78 -14.82 -13.61
N ALA A 428 -4.00 -15.40 -14.79
CA ALA A 428 -4.64 -16.70 -14.92
C ALA A 428 -3.88 -17.79 -14.16
N ILE A 429 -2.55 -17.82 -14.29
CA ILE A 429 -1.66 -18.75 -13.56
C ILE A 429 -1.82 -18.56 -12.04
N THR A 430 -1.91 -17.32 -11.54
CA THR A 430 -2.13 -17.08 -10.11
C THR A 430 -3.50 -17.56 -9.63
N ILE A 431 -4.56 -17.31 -10.42
CA ILE A 431 -5.91 -17.75 -10.07
C ILE A 431 -6.02 -19.28 -10.08
N PHE A 432 -5.44 -19.94 -11.08
CA PHE A 432 -5.39 -21.40 -11.11
C PHE A 432 -4.60 -22.00 -9.94
N SER A 433 -3.59 -21.27 -9.43
CA SER A 433 -2.88 -21.66 -8.20
C SER A 433 -3.79 -21.59 -6.96
N PHE A 434 -4.66 -20.56 -6.84
CA PHE A 434 -5.64 -20.51 -5.75
C PHE A 434 -6.71 -21.61 -5.84
N VAL A 435 -7.20 -21.89 -7.05
CA VAL A 435 -8.11 -23.02 -7.29
C VAL A 435 -7.44 -24.34 -6.87
N GLY A 436 -6.15 -24.49 -7.16
CA GLY A 436 -5.39 -25.71 -6.91
C GLY A 436 -5.53 -26.69 -8.07
N ILE A 437 -5.31 -26.21 -9.30
CA ILE A 437 -5.27 -27.07 -10.48
C ILE A 437 -3.88 -27.70 -10.63
N PRO A 438 -3.74 -29.03 -10.79
CA PRO A 438 -2.47 -29.65 -11.17
C PRO A 438 -2.06 -29.09 -12.55
N PRO A 439 -0.91 -28.43 -12.75
CA PRO A 439 0.42 -28.65 -12.15
C PRO A 439 0.92 -27.62 -11.11
N LEU A 440 0.07 -26.72 -10.64
CA LEU A 440 0.51 -25.53 -9.90
C LEU A 440 0.74 -25.81 -8.41
N ILE A 441 1.54 -24.97 -7.77
CA ILE A 441 1.92 -25.15 -6.36
C ILE A 441 0.74 -25.25 -5.38
N GLY A 442 -0.36 -24.53 -5.62
CA GLY A 442 -1.51 -24.56 -4.71
C GLY A 442 -2.24 -25.91 -4.65
N PHE A 443 -2.12 -26.75 -5.68
CA PHE A 443 -2.64 -28.11 -5.64
C PHE A 443 -1.87 -28.95 -4.60
N PHE A 444 -0.54 -28.93 -4.66
CA PHE A 444 0.32 -29.67 -3.74
C PHE A 444 0.16 -29.21 -2.29
N ALA A 445 -0.06 -27.92 -2.08
CA ALA A 445 -0.29 -27.38 -0.74
C ALA A 445 -1.58 -27.94 -0.13
N LYS A 446 -2.70 -27.89 -0.88
CA LYS A 446 -3.97 -28.48 -0.43
C LYS A 446 -3.86 -30.00 -0.25
N GLN A 447 -3.16 -30.68 -1.15
CA GLN A 447 -2.95 -32.12 -1.07
C GLN A 447 -2.22 -32.53 0.21
N MET A 448 -1.12 -31.85 0.58
CA MET A 448 -0.36 -32.16 1.80
C MET A 448 -1.17 -31.94 3.08
N VAL A 449 -2.00 -30.89 3.11
CA VAL A 449 -2.90 -30.64 4.26
C VAL A 449 -3.95 -31.75 4.35
N LEU A 450 -4.54 -32.16 3.22
CA LEU A 450 -5.55 -33.21 3.19
C LEU A 450 -4.98 -34.59 3.52
N SER A 451 -3.76 -34.92 3.08
CA SER A 451 -3.11 -36.18 3.45
C SER A 451 -2.87 -36.24 4.96
N ALA A 452 -2.26 -35.21 5.53
CA ALA A 452 -2.02 -35.14 6.98
C ALA A 452 -3.33 -35.23 7.79
N ALA A 453 -4.43 -34.65 7.29
CA ALA A 453 -5.74 -34.73 7.93
C ALA A 453 -6.35 -36.14 7.88
N LEU A 454 -6.19 -36.85 6.76
CA LEU A 454 -6.69 -38.22 6.60
C LEU A 454 -5.88 -39.21 7.46
N ASP A 455 -4.56 -39.04 7.53
CA ASP A 455 -3.67 -39.90 8.32
C ASP A 455 -3.99 -39.83 9.83
N ASN A 456 -4.52 -38.69 10.30
CA ASN A 456 -4.95 -38.48 11.69
C ASN A 456 -6.46 -38.71 11.91
N GLY A 457 -7.19 -39.27 10.94
CA GLY A 457 -8.58 -39.69 11.09
C GLY A 457 -9.66 -38.61 10.90
N TYR A 458 -9.32 -37.39 10.47
CA TYR A 458 -10.27 -36.30 10.24
C TYR A 458 -11.01 -36.40 8.89
N ILE A 459 -11.67 -37.55 8.65
CA ILE A 459 -12.32 -37.88 7.36
C ILE A 459 -13.41 -36.87 7.00
N PHE A 460 -14.26 -36.52 7.96
CA PHE A 460 -15.38 -35.59 7.74
C PHE A 460 -14.91 -34.21 7.30
N LEU A 461 -13.87 -33.68 7.95
CA LEU A 461 -13.36 -32.35 7.66
C LEU A 461 -12.62 -32.30 6.32
N SER A 462 -11.88 -33.36 5.99
CA SER A 462 -11.27 -33.54 4.67
C SER A 462 -12.30 -33.58 3.54
N PHE A 463 -13.44 -34.25 3.75
CA PHE A 463 -14.54 -34.28 2.78
C PHE A 463 -15.12 -32.87 2.54
N ILE A 464 -15.40 -32.11 3.62
CA ILE A 464 -15.87 -30.72 3.51
C ILE A 464 -14.84 -29.84 2.80
N ALA A 465 -13.56 -29.99 3.12
CA ALA A 465 -12.47 -29.24 2.50
C ALA A 465 -12.38 -29.48 0.98
N ILE A 466 -12.59 -30.72 0.54
CA ILE A 466 -12.65 -31.05 -0.90
C ILE A 466 -13.88 -30.40 -1.55
N LEU A 467 -15.08 -30.57 -0.96
CA LEU A 467 -16.32 -30.02 -1.50
C LEU A 467 -16.24 -28.49 -1.64
N THR A 468 -15.78 -27.82 -0.60
CA THR A 468 -15.59 -26.36 -0.57
C THR A 468 -14.54 -25.92 -1.58
N SER A 469 -13.47 -26.68 -1.81
CA SER A 469 -12.51 -26.37 -2.88
C SER A 469 -13.08 -26.53 -4.30
N VAL A 470 -14.02 -27.46 -4.53
CA VAL A 470 -14.67 -27.62 -5.84
C VAL A 470 -15.64 -26.46 -6.12
N ILE A 471 -16.48 -26.09 -5.15
CA ILE A 471 -17.31 -24.87 -5.21
C ILE A 471 -16.41 -23.64 -5.35
N GLY A 472 -15.24 -23.71 -4.71
CA GLY A 472 -14.01 -22.94 -4.88
C GLY A 472 -13.68 -22.57 -6.33
N ALA A 473 -13.82 -23.49 -7.27
CA ALA A 473 -13.36 -23.27 -8.63
C ALA A 473 -14.25 -22.29 -9.40
N VAL A 474 -15.56 -22.26 -9.12
CA VAL A 474 -16.55 -21.57 -9.97
C VAL A 474 -16.32 -20.07 -10.07
N TYR A 475 -16.10 -19.37 -8.95
CA TYR A 475 -15.91 -17.90 -8.97
C TYR A 475 -14.53 -17.50 -9.47
N TYR A 476 -13.48 -18.29 -9.20
CA TYR A 476 -12.15 -18.04 -9.75
C TYR A 476 -12.15 -18.20 -11.26
N LEU A 477 -12.83 -19.22 -11.78
CA LEU A 477 -13.06 -19.38 -13.21
C LEU A 477 -13.91 -18.26 -13.80
N SER A 478 -14.81 -17.65 -13.03
CA SER A 478 -15.58 -16.48 -13.51
C SER A 478 -14.68 -15.28 -13.83
N ILE A 479 -13.62 -15.03 -13.03
CA ILE A 479 -12.65 -13.95 -13.31
C ILE A 479 -11.88 -14.25 -14.60
N ILE A 480 -11.46 -15.51 -14.78
CA ILE A 480 -10.79 -15.95 -16.01
C ILE A 480 -11.74 -15.82 -17.20
N LYS A 481 -13.02 -16.18 -17.03
CA LYS A 481 -14.05 -16.01 -18.05
C LYS A 481 -14.16 -14.55 -18.50
N GLU A 482 -14.20 -13.61 -17.56
CA GLU A 482 -14.28 -12.18 -17.88
C GLU A 482 -13.04 -11.66 -18.63
N ILE A 483 -11.85 -12.12 -18.25
CA ILE A 483 -10.60 -11.65 -18.88
C ILE A 483 -10.41 -12.16 -20.30
N PHE A 484 -10.73 -13.44 -20.56
CA PHE A 484 -10.40 -14.11 -21.83
C PHE A 484 -11.58 -14.20 -22.80
N PHE A 485 -12.80 -14.45 -22.31
CA PHE A 485 -13.92 -14.84 -23.17
C PHE A 485 -14.92 -13.70 -23.45
N PHE A 486 -14.82 -12.55 -22.78
CA PHE A 486 -15.68 -11.41 -23.04
C PHE A 486 -15.06 -10.41 -24.03
N SER A 487 -15.89 -9.98 -25.00
CA SER A 487 -15.72 -8.88 -25.98
C SER A 487 -14.50 -8.94 -26.92
N ALA A 488 -14.74 -9.15 -28.21
CA ALA A 488 -13.74 -9.03 -29.28
C ALA A 488 -13.32 -7.56 -29.57
N THR A 489 -14.03 -6.59 -29.01
CA THR A 489 -13.71 -5.15 -29.09
C THR A 489 -13.43 -4.60 -27.70
N PRO A 490 -12.28 -3.99 -27.42
CA PRO A 490 -12.00 -3.41 -26.11
C PRO A 490 -12.98 -2.25 -25.84
N GLU A 491 -13.77 -2.34 -24.77
CA GLU A 491 -14.56 -1.19 -24.23
C GLU A 491 -13.63 -0.02 -23.88
N TYR A 492 -12.38 -0.35 -23.56
CA TYR A 492 -11.30 0.58 -23.31
C TYR A 492 -10.82 1.25 -24.61
N LYS A 493 -11.33 2.45 -24.87
CA LYS A 493 -10.82 3.32 -25.94
C LYS A 493 -9.54 4.00 -25.48
N LEU A 494 -8.61 4.22 -26.40
CA LEU A 494 -7.39 4.94 -26.08
C LEU A 494 -7.73 6.40 -25.79
N ASN A 495 -7.15 6.97 -24.73
CA ASN A 495 -7.47 8.34 -24.33
C ASN A 495 -7.20 9.31 -25.50
N PRO A 496 -8.18 10.13 -25.93
CA PRO A 496 -8.00 11.03 -27.07
C PRO A 496 -6.88 12.05 -26.84
N LEU A 497 -6.53 12.37 -25.59
CA LEU A 497 -5.38 13.21 -25.24
C LEU A 497 -4.02 12.56 -25.59
N LEU A 498 -3.99 11.25 -25.81
CA LEU A 498 -2.82 10.47 -26.21
C LEU A 498 -2.82 10.17 -27.73
N THR A 499 -3.99 10.13 -28.38
CA THR A 499 -4.12 9.80 -29.82
C THR A 499 -4.26 11.03 -30.72
N ASN A 500 -5.04 12.04 -30.31
CA ASN A 500 -5.48 13.12 -31.18
C ASN A 500 -4.93 14.46 -30.67
N GLY A 501 -3.88 14.94 -31.33
CA GLY A 501 -3.67 16.38 -31.41
C GLY A 501 -4.67 16.96 -32.40
N GLU A 502 -5.69 17.67 -31.91
CA GLU A 502 -6.41 18.61 -32.76
C GLU A 502 -5.43 19.72 -33.17
N GLY A 503 -5.03 19.72 -34.44
CA GLY A 503 -3.99 20.60 -35.00
C GLY A 503 -2.58 20.01 -34.82
N GLY A 504 -2.06 19.35 -35.86
CA GLY A 504 -0.81 18.60 -35.81
C GLY A 504 0.39 19.40 -35.28
N ASN A 505 0.78 19.21 -34.01
CA ASN A 505 2.18 19.27 -33.53
C ASN A 505 2.45 18.97 -32.04
N THR A 506 1.60 18.24 -31.32
CA THR A 506 1.80 18.05 -29.86
C THR A 506 1.55 16.62 -29.35
N GLY A 507 2.26 15.64 -29.93
CA GLY A 507 2.60 14.42 -29.16
C GLY A 507 3.45 14.80 -27.94
N LEU A 508 3.46 13.96 -26.89
CA LEU A 508 4.27 14.21 -25.69
C LEU A 508 5.73 14.41 -26.08
N LYS A 509 6.29 15.61 -25.83
CA LYS A 509 7.67 15.94 -26.16
C LYS A 509 8.59 15.64 -24.98
N GLY A 510 9.50 14.68 -25.14
CA GLY A 510 10.63 14.44 -24.24
C GLY A 510 11.89 15.15 -24.71
N ARG A 511 12.85 15.35 -23.81
CA ARG A 511 14.19 15.83 -24.15
C ARG A 511 15.23 14.81 -23.67
N ILE A 512 16.13 14.39 -24.55
CA ILE A 512 17.30 13.59 -24.19
C ILE A 512 18.49 14.53 -23.99
N TYR A 513 19.26 14.30 -22.91
CA TYR A 513 20.60 14.84 -22.78
C TYR A 513 21.61 13.74 -23.12
N VAL A 514 22.22 13.86 -24.30
CA VAL A 514 23.35 13.00 -24.68
C VAL A 514 24.58 13.51 -23.94
N ALA A 515 25.20 12.67 -23.11
CA ALA A 515 26.46 13.03 -22.47
C ALA A 515 27.54 13.03 -23.55
N ALA A 516 27.96 14.22 -23.99
CA ALA A 516 29.14 14.33 -24.83
C ALA A 516 30.35 13.86 -24.01
N GLY A 517 31.12 12.94 -24.58
CA GLY A 517 32.45 12.60 -24.06
C GLY A 517 33.25 13.88 -23.81
N LYS A 518 34.06 13.85 -22.75
CA LYS A 518 34.89 14.97 -22.28
C LYS A 518 35.40 15.82 -23.46
N ILE A 519 35.20 17.14 -23.35
CA ILE A 519 35.62 18.23 -24.27
C ILE A 519 34.51 18.67 -25.26
N SER A 520 33.43 19.22 -24.72
CA SER A 520 32.84 20.52 -25.15
C SER A 520 31.46 20.72 -24.53
N ASN A 521 31.24 21.90 -23.96
CA ASN A 521 30.09 22.29 -23.11
C ASN A 521 28.75 22.47 -23.88
N LYS A 522 28.32 21.50 -24.70
CA LYS A 522 26.97 21.47 -25.25
C LYS A 522 26.40 20.05 -25.24
N ASN A 523 25.67 19.69 -24.18
CA ASN A 523 24.76 18.54 -24.23
C ASN A 523 23.78 18.78 -25.38
N ARG A 524 23.81 17.98 -26.45
CA ARG A 524 22.77 18.02 -27.49
C ARG A 524 21.44 17.65 -26.85
N ILE A 525 20.46 18.54 -27.00
CA ILE A 525 19.08 18.33 -26.54
C ILE A 525 18.29 17.84 -27.74
N GLU A 526 18.07 16.54 -27.83
CA GLU A 526 17.20 15.96 -28.85
C GLU A 526 15.77 15.88 -28.31
N SER A 527 14.81 16.47 -29.04
CA SER A 527 13.40 16.42 -28.68
C SER A 527 12.71 15.24 -29.36
N ILE A 528 12.21 14.30 -28.56
CA ILE A 528 11.56 13.08 -29.06
C ILE A 528 10.07 13.17 -28.82
N ARG A 529 9.27 12.73 -29.80
CA ARG A 529 7.81 12.60 -29.67
C ARG A 529 7.48 11.19 -29.19
N PHE A 530 6.62 11.07 -28.19
CA PHE A 530 6.17 9.78 -27.68
C PHE A 530 4.73 9.47 -28.10
N ASN A 531 4.52 8.24 -28.55
CA ASN A 531 3.20 7.65 -28.79
C ASN A 531 2.76 6.77 -27.61
N HIS A 532 1.50 6.36 -27.58
CA HIS A 532 0.94 5.45 -26.58
C HIS A 532 1.71 4.12 -26.49
N ASN A 533 2.15 3.57 -27.63
CA ASN A 533 2.97 2.34 -27.69
C ASN A 533 4.33 2.46 -26.99
N ASN A 534 4.83 3.68 -26.79
CA ASN A 534 6.12 3.91 -26.13
C ASN A 534 5.98 3.89 -24.60
N ILE A 535 4.77 3.86 -24.04
CA ILE A 535 4.56 3.83 -22.59
C ILE A 535 4.58 2.37 -22.14
N VAL A 536 5.66 1.96 -21.48
CA VAL A 536 5.86 0.60 -20.99
C VAL A 536 5.85 0.58 -19.47
N MET A 537 5.42 -0.55 -18.91
CA MET A 537 5.51 -0.81 -17.48
C MET A 537 6.97 -0.84 -17.02
N SER A 538 7.22 -0.43 -15.79
CA SER A 538 8.56 -0.41 -15.24
C SER A 538 9.15 -1.83 -15.15
N SER A 539 10.45 -1.95 -15.44
CA SER A 539 11.16 -3.23 -15.39
C SER A 539 11.12 -3.92 -14.02
N PRO A 540 11.18 -3.24 -12.85
CA PRO A 540 11.14 -3.94 -11.57
C PRO A 540 9.81 -4.66 -11.34
N LEU A 541 8.69 -4.03 -11.69
CA LEU A 541 7.35 -4.63 -11.56
C LEU A 541 7.17 -5.83 -12.52
N ALA A 542 7.63 -5.71 -13.75
CA ALA A 542 7.54 -6.80 -14.72
C ALA A 542 8.40 -8.01 -14.31
N ILE A 543 9.61 -7.76 -13.81
CA ILE A 543 10.54 -8.79 -13.34
C ILE A 543 9.99 -9.50 -12.09
N THR A 544 9.38 -8.78 -11.14
CA THR A 544 8.81 -9.42 -9.95
C THR A 544 7.64 -10.33 -10.33
N ILE A 545 6.73 -9.86 -11.17
CA ILE A 545 5.59 -10.67 -11.65
C ILE A 545 6.07 -11.91 -12.41
N SER A 546 7.07 -11.76 -13.29
CA SER A 546 7.58 -12.89 -14.08
C SER A 546 8.30 -13.92 -13.21
N ILE A 547 9.11 -13.48 -12.24
CA ILE A 547 9.78 -14.38 -11.30
C ILE A 547 8.76 -15.14 -10.46
N ILE A 548 7.75 -14.46 -9.90
CA ILE A 548 6.77 -15.13 -9.02
C ILE A 548 5.86 -16.07 -9.81
N SER A 549 5.40 -15.68 -11.00
CA SER A 549 4.62 -16.58 -11.86
C SER A 549 5.45 -17.80 -12.29
N LEU A 550 6.74 -17.62 -12.59
CA LEU A 550 7.63 -18.74 -12.90
C LEU A 550 7.83 -19.67 -11.70
N ILE A 551 7.98 -19.13 -10.49
CA ILE A 551 8.05 -19.91 -9.24
C ILE A 551 6.80 -20.76 -9.05
N ILE A 552 5.62 -20.21 -9.33
CA ILE A 552 4.32 -20.92 -9.22
C ILE A 552 4.21 -22.07 -10.22
N VAL A 553 4.73 -21.91 -11.45
CA VAL A 553 4.64 -22.91 -12.52
C VAL A 553 5.71 -24.00 -12.41
N LEU A 554 6.95 -23.65 -12.08
CA LEU A 554 8.09 -24.59 -12.08
C LEU A 554 8.11 -25.56 -10.90
N PHE A 555 7.12 -25.50 -10.00
CA PHE A 555 7.08 -26.32 -8.79
C PHE A 555 7.24 -27.83 -9.08
N ILE A 556 6.57 -28.36 -10.10
CA ILE A 556 6.66 -29.79 -10.47
C ILE A 556 8.09 -30.25 -10.73
N PHE A 557 8.93 -29.40 -11.34
CA PHE A 557 10.29 -29.77 -11.69
C PHE A 557 11.26 -29.74 -10.50
N MET A 558 10.88 -29.11 -9.37
CA MET A 558 11.76 -28.84 -8.23
C MET A 558 11.21 -29.34 -6.87
N ASN A 559 10.29 -30.31 -6.87
CA ASN A 559 9.56 -30.73 -5.67
C ASN A 559 10.48 -31.09 -4.47
N LYS A 560 11.61 -31.78 -4.70
CA LYS A 560 12.54 -32.18 -3.63
C LYS A 560 13.27 -31.02 -2.95
N GLU A 561 13.57 -29.93 -3.65
CA GLU A 561 14.30 -28.78 -3.10
C GLU A 561 13.37 -27.84 -2.31
N TRP A 562 12.10 -27.73 -2.72
CA TRP A 562 11.10 -26.88 -2.04
C TRP A 562 10.73 -27.38 -0.64
N LEU A 563 10.79 -28.70 -0.41
CA LEU A 563 10.57 -29.29 0.91
C LEU A 563 11.73 -28.96 1.88
N SER A 564 12.92 -28.67 1.37
CA SER A 564 14.05 -28.19 2.16
C SER A 564 14.08 -26.65 2.21
N MET A 565 13.32 -26.08 3.14
CA MET A 565 13.04 -24.66 3.33
C MET A 565 14.26 -23.72 3.20
N GLY A 566 15.43 -24.15 3.69
CA GLY A 566 16.68 -23.37 3.65
C GLY A 566 17.37 -23.35 2.28
N THR A 567 17.26 -24.42 1.48
CA THR A 567 17.92 -24.47 0.17
C THR A 567 17.19 -23.62 -0.86
N PHE A 568 15.86 -23.51 -0.81
CA PHE A 568 15.06 -22.70 -1.73
C PHE A 568 15.43 -21.21 -1.69
N ILE A 569 15.55 -20.65 -0.49
CA ILE A 569 15.94 -19.25 -0.27
C ILE A 569 17.41 -19.04 -0.70
N LEU A 570 18.29 -19.99 -0.38
CA LEU A 570 19.69 -19.96 -0.80
C LEU A 570 19.84 -20.06 -2.33
N LEU A 571 19.05 -20.91 -3.00
CA LEU A 571 19.05 -21.11 -4.45
C LEU A 571 18.56 -19.86 -5.19
N PHE A 572 17.53 -19.20 -4.66
CA PHE A 572 17.05 -17.92 -5.17
C PHE A 572 18.15 -16.85 -5.11
N PHE A 573 18.83 -16.72 -3.96
CA PHE A 573 19.95 -15.79 -3.80
C PHE A 573 21.17 -16.17 -4.66
N LEU A 574 21.49 -17.46 -4.81
CA LEU A 574 22.57 -17.96 -5.68
C LEU A 574 22.29 -17.73 -7.16
N CYS A 575 21.05 -17.89 -7.61
CA CYS A 575 20.64 -17.64 -8.99
C CYS A 575 20.77 -16.15 -9.33
N VAL A 576 20.32 -15.27 -8.42
CA VAL A 576 20.53 -13.82 -8.51
C VAL A 576 22.03 -13.47 -8.48
N LYS A 577 22.82 -14.07 -7.59
CA LYS A 577 24.27 -13.84 -7.45
C LYS A 577 25.05 -14.27 -8.69
N LYS A 578 24.73 -15.42 -9.29
CA LYS A 578 25.43 -15.97 -10.47
C LYS A 578 25.09 -15.20 -11.74
N HIS A 579 23.85 -14.74 -11.90
CA HIS A 579 23.47 -13.83 -12.98
C HIS A 579 24.15 -12.46 -12.84
N PHE A 580 24.29 -11.96 -11.61
CA PHE A 580 24.97 -10.71 -11.34
C PHE A 580 26.50 -10.80 -11.54
N ALA A 581 27.13 -11.89 -11.09
CA ALA A 581 28.56 -12.15 -11.23
C ALA A 581 28.98 -12.40 -12.69
N ARG A 582 28.17 -13.13 -13.47
CA ARG A 582 28.42 -13.34 -14.91
C ARG A 582 28.33 -12.02 -15.70
N ASN A 583 27.40 -11.14 -15.33
CA ASN A 583 27.32 -9.80 -15.92
C ASN A 583 28.49 -8.90 -15.48
N LEU A 584 29.02 -9.08 -14.26
CA LEU A 584 30.19 -8.36 -13.76
C LEU A 584 31.52 -8.82 -14.41
N LEU A 585 31.65 -10.12 -14.71
CA LEU A 585 32.79 -10.70 -15.44
C LEU A 585 32.84 -10.24 -16.90
N LEU A 586 31.69 -10.05 -17.54
CA LEU A 586 31.59 -9.44 -18.87
C LEU A 586 31.98 -7.95 -18.86
N LEU A 587 31.78 -7.25 -17.74
CA LEU A 587 32.18 -5.85 -17.53
C LEU A 587 33.67 -5.70 -17.16
N SER A 588 34.27 -6.68 -16.45
CA SER A 588 35.67 -6.61 -16.00
C SER A 588 36.70 -6.73 -17.12
N ASN A 589 36.30 -7.22 -18.30
CA ASN A 589 37.17 -7.23 -19.49
C ASN A 589 37.37 -5.84 -20.10
N THR A 590 36.74 -4.78 -19.57
CA THR A 590 36.77 -3.44 -20.20
C THR A 590 37.30 -2.28 -19.36
N ASN A 591 37.57 -2.43 -18.04
CA ASN A 591 38.06 -1.29 -17.24
C ASN A 591 38.86 -1.66 -15.97
N SER A 592 39.86 -0.83 -15.64
CA SER A 592 40.79 -1.01 -14.49
C SER A 592 40.13 -0.92 -13.10
N LEU A 593 39.00 -0.22 -12.99
CA LEU A 593 38.16 -0.18 -11.77
C LEU A 593 37.49 -1.54 -11.47
N GLY A 594 37.26 -2.35 -12.50
CA GLY A 594 36.71 -3.71 -12.37
C GLY A 594 37.67 -4.67 -11.67
N ARG A 595 39.00 -4.50 -11.81
CA ARG A 595 40.01 -5.33 -11.13
C ARG A 595 40.09 -5.09 -9.62
N LYS A 596 39.88 -3.85 -9.15
CA LYS A 596 39.86 -3.53 -7.71
C LYS A 596 38.60 -4.05 -7.01
N LEU A 597 37.44 -4.01 -7.69
CA LEU A 597 36.20 -4.61 -7.20
C LEU A 597 36.24 -6.15 -7.23
N LEU A 598 36.94 -6.75 -8.21
CA LEU A 598 37.22 -8.18 -8.22
C LEU A 598 38.12 -8.62 -7.05
N GLY A 599 39.11 -7.81 -6.65
CA GLY A 599 39.97 -8.11 -5.51
C GLY A 599 39.21 -8.28 -4.19
N CYS A 600 38.24 -7.40 -3.92
CA CYS A 600 37.36 -7.52 -2.74
C CYS A 600 36.36 -8.67 -2.86
N ALA A 601 35.86 -8.96 -4.06
CA ALA A 601 34.92 -10.06 -4.29
C ALA A 601 35.58 -11.44 -4.25
N VAL A 602 36.83 -11.56 -4.71
CA VAL A 602 37.63 -12.80 -4.73
C VAL A 602 38.17 -13.12 -3.33
N ALA A 603 38.57 -12.12 -2.55
CA ALA A 603 38.91 -12.28 -1.14
C ALA A 603 37.71 -12.79 -0.30
N TRP A 604 36.48 -12.48 -0.73
CA TRP A 604 35.22 -13.00 -0.16
C TRP A 604 34.86 -14.42 -0.62
N THR A 605 35.38 -14.90 -1.76
CA THR A 605 35.09 -16.27 -2.24
C THR A 605 36.01 -17.32 -1.64
N VAL A 606 37.28 -16.97 -1.37
CA VAL A 606 38.29 -17.94 -0.91
C VAL A 606 38.04 -18.40 0.53
N SER A 607 37.36 -17.59 1.36
CA SER A 607 37.01 -17.94 2.75
C SER A 607 35.79 -18.86 2.89
N TYR A 608 34.99 -19.06 1.84
CA TYR A 608 33.76 -19.89 1.87
C TYR A 608 33.84 -21.17 1.03
N THR A 609 34.89 -21.36 0.22
CA THR A 609 35.02 -22.52 -0.69
C THR A 609 35.58 -23.80 -0.06
N SER A 610 36.07 -23.76 1.19
CA SER A 610 36.70 -24.93 1.82
C SER A 610 35.70 -25.96 2.40
N TYR A 611 34.44 -25.59 2.64
CA TYR A 611 33.45 -26.48 3.29
C TYR A 611 32.37 -27.05 2.34
N LEU A 612 32.32 -26.61 1.08
CA LEU A 612 31.31 -27.02 0.09
C LEU A 612 31.75 -28.16 -0.84
N THR A 613 32.96 -28.69 -0.67
CA THR A 613 33.57 -29.67 -1.58
C THR A 613 32.93 -31.05 -1.53
N SER A 614 32.22 -31.42 -0.45
CA SER A 614 31.49 -32.69 -0.36
C SER A 614 30.09 -32.66 -0.97
N PHE A 615 29.45 -31.48 -1.06
CA PHE A 615 28.11 -31.31 -1.64
C PHE A 615 28.13 -31.01 -3.16
N HIS A 616 29.27 -30.61 -3.71
CA HIS A 616 29.37 -30.20 -5.11
C HIS A 616 29.31 -31.37 -6.11
N SER A 617 29.66 -32.59 -5.69
CA SER A 617 29.72 -33.78 -6.55
C SER A 617 28.34 -34.31 -6.97
N GLN A 618 27.33 -34.20 -6.11
CA GLN A 618 25.95 -34.65 -6.42
C GLN A 618 25.17 -33.65 -7.29
N LEU A 619 25.46 -32.35 -7.18
CA LEU A 619 24.83 -31.27 -7.95
C LEU A 619 25.28 -31.21 -9.42
N PHE A 620 26.51 -31.64 -9.72
CA PHE A 620 27.05 -31.60 -11.08
C PHE A 620 26.39 -32.63 -12.02
N GLY A 621 25.91 -33.75 -11.47
CA GLY A 621 25.24 -34.82 -12.23
C GLY A 621 23.84 -34.44 -12.73
N VAL A 622 23.10 -33.61 -11.97
CA VAL A 622 21.75 -33.14 -12.33
C VAL A 622 21.82 -31.98 -13.35
N TYR A 623 22.84 -31.11 -13.22
CA TYR A 623 23.11 -30.01 -14.15
C TYR A 623 23.38 -30.48 -15.58
N ASN A 624 24.09 -31.60 -15.77
CA ASN A 624 24.34 -32.18 -17.09
C ASN A 624 23.09 -32.80 -17.75
N ARG A 625 22.07 -33.20 -16.98
CA ARG A 625 20.78 -33.66 -17.53
C ARG A 625 19.92 -32.49 -18.03
N LEU A 626 19.95 -31.35 -17.34
CA LEU A 626 19.24 -30.11 -17.74
C LEU A 626 19.80 -29.46 -19.01
N LEU A 627 21.10 -29.64 -19.30
CA LEU A 627 21.73 -29.12 -20.51
C LEU A 627 21.36 -29.89 -21.80
N ARG A 628 20.70 -31.06 -21.70
CA ARG A 628 20.28 -31.85 -22.88
C ARG A 628 18.94 -31.38 -23.48
N THR A 629 18.12 -30.62 -22.77
CA THR A 629 16.84 -30.09 -23.29
C THR A 629 17.02 -28.68 -23.86
N ARG A 630 17.82 -28.55 -24.93
CA ARG A 630 18.13 -27.26 -25.58
C ARG A 630 16.99 -26.67 -26.46
N GLY A 631 15.87 -27.37 -26.65
CA GLY A 631 14.82 -26.97 -27.60
C GLY A 631 13.87 -25.86 -27.15
N LEU A 632 13.44 -25.82 -25.88
CA LEU A 632 12.37 -24.94 -25.42
C LEU A 632 12.84 -23.57 -24.88
N ILE A 633 14.06 -23.50 -24.34
CA ILE A 633 14.63 -22.26 -23.80
C ILE A 633 15.07 -21.30 -24.93
N ALA A 634 15.40 -21.83 -26.11
CA ALA A 634 15.81 -21.05 -27.27
C ALA A 634 14.66 -20.25 -27.92
N PHE A 635 13.41 -20.69 -27.76
CA PHE A 635 12.25 -19.98 -28.32
C PHE A 635 11.86 -18.74 -27.49
N VAL A 636 12.11 -18.77 -26.18
CA VAL A 636 11.87 -17.63 -25.28
C VAL A 636 12.97 -16.57 -25.40
N TYR A 637 14.22 -17.00 -25.62
CA TYR A 637 15.37 -16.09 -25.68
C TYR A 637 15.41 -15.17 -26.91
N LYS A 638 14.69 -15.50 -27.99
CA LYS A 638 14.68 -14.67 -29.21
C LYS A 638 13.82 -13.40 -29.07
N ASN A 639 12.90 -13.36 -28.08
CA ASN A 639 12.00 -12.21 -27.85
C ASN A 639 12.19 -11.49 -26.49
N SER A 640 13.09 -11.96 -25.62
CA SER A 640 13.27 -11.41 -24.26
C SER A 640 14.62 -10.74 -24.00
N ALA A 641 15.35 -10.36 -25.06
CA ALA A 641 16.72 -9.86 -24.95
C ALA A 641 16.80 -8.32 -25.01
N VAL A 642 16.24 -7.61 -24.02
CA VAL A 642 16.71 -6.25 -23.67
C VAL A 642 16.55 -6.03 -22.16
N CYS A 643 17.53 -6.41 -21.35
CA CYS A 643 17.66 -5.90 -19.97
C CYS A 643 19.02 -6.25 -19.36
N THR A 644 19.87 -5.24 -19.17
CA THR A 644 20.55 -4.90 -17.91
C THR A 644 20.74 -3.37 -17.91
N SER A 645 20.67 -2.60 -16.83
CA SER A 645 21.54 -2.65 -15.65
C SER A 645 21.03 -1.70 -14.54
N ARG A 646 21.64 -1.83 -13.35
CA ARG A 646 21.49 -0.93 -12.19
C ARG A 646 21.95 0.50 -12.54
N LEU A 647 21.23 1.50 -12.02
CA LEU A 647 21.73 2.87 -11.92
C LEU A 647 21.52 3.44 -10.51
N TYR A 648 22.63 3.69 -9.84
CA TYR A 648 22.74 4.75 -8.83
C TYR A 648 22.58 6.09 -9.56
N SER A 649 21.62 6.92 -9.13
CA SER A 649 21.56 8.32 -9.51
C SER A 649 21.93 9.18 -8.31
N ILE A 650 23.22 9.48 -8.16
CA ILE A 650 23.63 10.71 -7.47
C ILE A 650 23.26 11.85 -8.42
N ILE A 651 22.19 12.57 -8.09
CA ILE A 651 21.80 13.79 -8.81
C ILE A 651 22.71 14.91 -8.27
N PRO A 652 23.52 15.59 -9.09
CA PRO A 652 24.23 16.76 -8.64
C PRO A 652 23.20 17.85 -8.32
N GLN A 653 23.35 18.48 -7.15
CA GLN A 653 22.57 19.62 -6.71
C GLN A 653 22.55 20.70 -7.80
N GLN A 654 21.41 20.92 -8.44
CA GLN A 654 21.19 22.13 -9.22
C GLN A 654 20.48 23.14 -8.33
N LYS A 655 21.20 24.23 -8.00
CA LYS A 655 20.58 25.48 -7.55
C LYS A 655 19.52 25.86 -8.56
N LEU A 656 18.26 25.87 -8.15
CA LEU A 656 17.19 26.53 -8.88
C LEU A 656 17.53 28.02 -8.95
N ARG A 657 18.18 28.45 -10.04
CA ARG A 657 18.17 29.86 -10.43
C ARG A 657 16.76 30.12 -10.98
N TYR A 658 15.92 30.75 -10.16
CA TYR A 658 14.72 31.40 -10.67
C TYR A 658 15.15 32.42 -11.71
N SER A 659 14.84 32.13 -12.97
CA SER A 659 14.91 33.10 -14.05
C SER A 659 13.83 34.16 -13.79
N SER A 660 14.24 35.38 -13.47
CA SER A 660 13.38 36.55 -13.29
C SER A 660 12.82 37.12 -14.61
N LYS A 661 12.85 36.34 -15.71
CA LYS A 661 12.55 36.80 -17.07
C LYS A 661 11.26 36.28 -17.69
N HIS A 662 10.29 35.83 -16.89
CA HIS A 662 8.95 35.48 -17.39
C HIS A 662 7.86 36.43 -16.86
N ASN A 663 7.93 37.70 -17.27
CA ASN A 663 6.82 38.66 -17.14
C ASN A 663 5.88 38.55 -18.36
N LYS A 664 5.29 37.37 -18.59
CA LYS A 664 4.10 37.25 -19.44
C LYS A 664 3.02 36.58 -18.63
N ILE A 665 2.07 37.39 -18.18
CA ILE A 665 0.89 36.97 -17.43
C ILE A 665 0.08 36.06 -18.37
N LEU A 666 -0.13 34.81 -17.97
CA LEU A 666 -1.07 33.94 -18.66
C LEU A 666 -2.48 34.51 -18.48
N PRO A 667 -3.37 34.43 -19.49
CA PRO A 667 -4.76 34.82 -19.32
C PRO A 667 -5.39 34.01 -18.19
N ILE A 668 -5.87 34.70 -17.16
CA ILE A 668 -6.50 34.09 -15.99
C ILE A 668 -7.90 33.62 -16.40
N SER A 669 -8.26 32.39 -16.03
CA SER A 669 -9.60 31.87 -16.29
C SER A 669 -10.64 32.51 -15.35
N PRO A 670 -11.90 32.71 -15.80
CA PRO A 670 -12.96 33.26 -14.97
C PRO A 670 -13.21 32.43 -13.70
N TRP A 671 -13.20 31.09 -13.82
CA TRP A 671 -13.36 30.16 -12.70
C TRP A 671 -12.21 30.20 -11.68
N PHE A 672 -11.01 30.62 -12.09
CA PHE A 672 -9.93 30.82 -11.14
C PHE A 672 -10.21 32.02 -10.24
N ILE A 673 -10.77 33.09 -10.81
CA ILE A 673 -11.09 34.30 -10.04
C ILE A 673 -12.18 33.99 -9.03
N THR A 674 -13.23 33.28 -9.42
CA THR A 674 -14.28 32.87 -8.48
C THR A 674 -13.75 32.00 -7.35
N GLY A 675 -12.99 30.96 -7.67
CA GLY A 675 -12.36 30.09 -6.65
C GLY A 675 -11.39 30.84 -5.74
N PHE A 676 -10.59 31.76 -6.30
CA PHE A 676 -9.65 32.57 -5.53
C PHE A 676 -10.37 33.56 -4.60
N THR A 677 -11.47 34.16 -5.06
CA THR A 677 -12.29 35.05 -4.24
C THR A 677 -13.06 34.29 -3.16
N ASP A 678 -13.44 33.04 -3.41
CA ASP A 678 -14.02 32.16 -2.39
C ASP A 678 -13.03 31.92 -1.25
N ALA A 679 -11.72 31.81 -1.55
CA ALA A 679 -10.67 31.70 -0.54
C ALA A 679 -10.36 33.05 0.14
N GLU A 680 -9.94 34.08 -0.62
CA GLU A 680 -9.29 35.30 -0.09
C GLU A 680 -10.12 36.59 -0.22
N GLY A 681 -11.27 36.53 -0.91
CA GLY A 681 -12.14 37.68 -1.14
C GLY A 681 -13.02 38.04 0.06
N CYS A 682 -13.40 39.31 0.18
CA CYS A 682 -14.29 39.81 1.22
C CYS A 682 -15.21 40.91 0.66
N PHE A 683 -16.51 40.76 0.93
CA PHE A 683 -17.56 41.74 0.62
C PHE A 683 -17.88 42.53 1.90
N ASN A 684 -17.77 43.85 1.85
CA ASN A 684 -18.04 44.70 3.01
C ASN A 684 -18.84 45.93 2.61
N VAL A 685 -19.67 46.44 3.51
CA VAL A 685 -20.36 47.72 3.34
C VAL A 685 -20.02 48.59 4.54
N GLY A 686 -19.41 49.74 4.28
CA GLY A 686 -19.10 50.75 5.28
C GLY A 686 -20.18 51.85 5.31
N PHE A 687 -20.46 52.36 6.50
CA PHE A 687 -21.31 53.55 6.68
C PHE A 687 -20.44 54.72 7.11
N GLN A 688 -20.59 55.86 6.45
CA GLN A 688 -19.91 57.09 6.81
C GLN A 688 -20.90 58.23 6.91
N LYS A 689 -20.84 59.00 7.99
CA LYS A 689 -21.66 60.19 8.19
C LYS A 689 -20.90 61.42 7.69
N ASN A 690 -21.54 62.26 6.89
CA ASN A 690 -21.00 63.56 6.49
C ASN A 690 -21.13 64.58 7.64
N PRO A 691 -20.34 65.68 7.60
CA PRO A 691 -20.48 66.79 8.55
C PRO A 691 -21.92 67.33 8.61
N ASN A 692 -22.64 67.31 7.48
CA ASN A 692 -24.03 67.76 7.35
C ASN A 692 -25.07 66.75 7.87
N GLY A 693 -24.66 65.69 8.56
CA GLY A 693 -25.56 64.72 9.19
C GLY A 693 -26.10 63.59 8.28
N LYS A 694 -25.94 63.70 6.96
CA LYS A 694 -26.36 62.66 6.00
C LYS A 694 -25.43 61.45 5.99
N TRP A 695 -26.01 60.25 5.88
CA TRP A 695 -25.28 58.99 5.80
C TRP A 695 -24.96 58.61 4.36
N TYR A 696 -23.74 58.13 4.13
CA TYR A 696 -23.27 57.59 2.87
C TYR A 696 -22.88 56.12 3.05
N ILE A 697 -23.33 55.31 2.11
CA ILE A 697 -23.08 53.88 2.07
C ILE A 697 -21.94 53.63 1.09
N ARG A 698 -20.87 52.98 1.56
CA ARG A 698 -19.67 52.67 0.78
C ARG A 698 -19.52 51.15 0.67
N PRO A 699 -20.09 50.51 -0.37
CA PRO A 699 -19.80 49.12 -0.65
C PRO A 699 -18.32 48.97 -1.04
N LEU A 700 -17.71 47.88 -0.63
CA LEU A 700 -16.30 47.61 -0.76
C LEU A 700 -16.08 46.12 -1.03
N PHE A 701 -15.43 45.84 -2.15
CA PHE A 701 -14.89 44.53 -2.45
C PHE A 701 -13.38 44.55 -2.25
N GLN A 702 -12.84 43.57 -1.52
CA GLN A 702 -11.41 43.47 -1.29
C GLN A 702 -10.90 42.03 -1.40
N ILE A 703 -9.67 41.89 -1.87
CA ILE A 703 -8.89 40.65 -1.81
C ILE A 703 -7.57 40.98 -1.12
N LYS A 704 -7.23 40.25 -0.06
CA LYS A 704 -6.02 40.48 0.72
C LYS A 704 -5.10 39.28 0.58
N VAL A 705 -3.84 39.50 0.20
CA VAL A 705 -2.84 38.44 0.00
C VAL A 705 -1.50 38.88 0.60
N HIS A 706 -0.55 37.97 0.79
CA HIS A 706 0.80 38.30 1.22
C HIS A 706 1.56 39.09 0.13
N SER A 707 2.46 40.00 0.53
CA SER A 707 3.19 40.90 -0.39
C SER A 707 4.01 40.21 -1.49
N ARG A 708 4.35 38.93 -1.30
CA ARG A 708 5.05 38.07 -2.27
C ARG A 708 4.22 37.79 -3.53
N ASP A 709 2.91 37.82 -3.41
CA ASP A 709 1.97 37.43 -4.46
C ASP A 709 1.35 38.64 -5.18
N ASN A 710 1.97 39.82 -5.09
CA ASN A 710 1.49 41.04 -5.72
C ASN A 710 1.27 40.90 -7.26
N LEU A 711 2.07 40.06 -7.92
CA LEU A 711 1.91 39.78 -9.35
C LEU A 711 0.56 39.14 -9.68
N LEU A 712 -0.03 38.36 -8.77
CA LEU A 712 -1.37 37.78 -8.96
C LEU A 712 -2.45 38.86 -8.89
N LEU A 713 -2.32 39.82 -7.97
CA LEU A 713 -3.27 40.94 -7.88
C LEU A 713 -3.24 41.82 -9.13
N ASN A 714 -2.05 42.05 -9.71
CA ASN A 714 -1.92 42.73 -11.00
C ASN A 714 -2.64 41.95 -12.11
N GLY A 715 -2.47 40.63 -12.16
CA GLY A 715 -3.20 39.80 -13.13
C GLY A 715 -4.73 39.86 -12.97
N ILE A 716 -5.23 39.90 -11.73
CA ILE A 716 -6.66 40.05 -11.45
C ILE A 716 -7.15 41.44 -11.89
N LYS A 717 -6.38 42.49 -11.63
CA LYS A 717 -6.68 43.86 -12.09
C LYS A 717 -6.74 43.93 -13.61
N ASP A 718 -5.79 43.29 -14.30
CA ASP A 718 -5.76 43.24 -15.76
C ASP A 718 -6.98 42.49 -16.32
N TYR A 719 -7.40 41.38 -15.67
CA TYR A 719 -8.60 40.64 -16.07
C TYR A 719 -9.87 41.50 -16.01
N PHE A 720 -10.03 42.29 -14.95
CA PHE A 720 -11.17 43.19 -14.82
C PHE A 720 -11.03 44.47 -15.66
N GLY A 721 -10.05 44.56 -16.57
CA GLY A 721 -9.87 45.72 -17.45
C GLY A 721 -9.33 46.95 -16.71
N GLY A 722 -8.52 46.76 -15.68
CA GLY A 722 -7.88 47.83 -14.91
C GLY A 722 -8.70 48.36 -13.73
N ILE A 723 -9.82 47.73 -13.41
CA ILE A 723 -10.71 48.12 -12.29
C ILE A 723 -10.00 47.92 -10.95
N GLY A 724 -10.16 48.87 -10.03
CA GLY A 724 -9.68 48.76 -8.65
C GLY A 724 -8.23 49.19 -8.42
N ASN A 725 -7.93 49.43 -7.14
CA ASN A 725 -6.62 49.89 -6.69
C ASN A 725 -5.92 48.82 -5.86
N ILE A 726 -4.60 48.71 -6.03
CA ILE A 726 -3.75 47.79 -5.28
C ILE A 726 -2.95 48.60 -4.27
N TYR A 727 -3.11 48.29 -3.00
CA TYR A 727 -2.36 48.87 -1.89
C TYR A 727 -1.36 47.85 -1.37
N ILE A 728 -0.09 48.23 -1.33
CA ILE A 728 1.00 47.35 -0.89
C ILE A 728 1.50 47.84 0.47
N THR A 729 1.53 46.94 1.44
CA THR A 729 2.21 47.12 2.73
C THR A 729 3.39 46.16 2.84
N SER A 730 4.25 46.33 3.84
CA SER A 730 5.45 45.48 4.01
C SER A 730 5.12 43.98 4.12
N LYS A 731 3.96 43.63 4.70
CA LYS A 731 3.52 42.24 4.90
C LYS A 731 2.44 41.81 3.89
N ASP A 732 1.47 42.69 3.61
CA ASP A 732 0.28 42.33 2.85
C ASP A 732 0.06 43.24 1.63
N SER A 733 -0.49 42.69 0.56
CA SER A 733 -1.03 43.42 -0.59
C SER A 733 -2.55 43.28 -0.62
N LYS A 734 -3.25 44.37 -0.93
CA LYS A 734 -4.73 44.43 -0.95
C LYS A 734 -5.20 44.97 -2.27
N PHE A 735 -6.02 44.21 -2.98
CA PHE A 735 -6.81 44.69 -4.11
C PHE A 735 -8.15 45.20 -3.60
N LEU A 736 -8.54 46.41 -3.97
CA LEU A 736 -9.67 47.12 -3.37
C LEU A 736 -10.49 47.87 -4.42
N VAL A 737 -11.80 47.67 -4.40
CA VAL A 737 -12.78 48.29 -5.31
C VAL A 737 -13.85 49.00 -4.49
N ARG A 738 -14.09 50.28 -4.78
CA ARG A 738 -14.99 51.18 -4.02
C ARG A 738 -16.03 51.89 -4.88
N SER A 739 -15.75 52.11 -6.17
CA SER A 739 -16.68 52.81 -7.03
C SER A 739 -17.91 51.95 -7.29
N LEU A 740 -19.11 52.54 -7.24
CA LEU A 740 -20.36 51.81 -7.48
C LEU A 740 -20.39 51.18 -8.88
N ASP A 741 -19.95 51.93 -9.91
CA ASP A 741 -19.90 51.45 -11.29
C ASP A 741 -18.93 50.27 -11.47
N GLU A 742 -17.80 50.30 -10.77
CA GLU A 742 -16.81 49.23 -10.77
C GLU A 742 -17.34 47.98 -10.06
N ILE A 743 -18.07 48.16 -8.96
CA ILE A 743 -18.66 47.08 -8.18
C ILE A 743 -19.76 46.37 -8.98
N LEU A 744 -20.56 47.09 -9.77
CA LEU A 744 -21.57 46.48 -10.64
C LEU A 744 -20.95 45.50 -11.65
N LYS A 745 -19.77 45.80 -12.19
CA LYS A 745 -19.03 44.88 -13.09
C LYS A 745 -18.56 43.62 -12.37
N ILE A 746 -18.22 43.72 -11.09
CA ILE A 746 -17.84 42.58 -10.23
C ILE A 746 -19.07 41.72 -9.91
N VAL A 747 -20.21 42.34 -9.62
CA VAL A 747 -21.49 41.62 -9.42
C VAL A 747 -21.86 40.82 -10.68
N LEU A 748 -21.73 41.44 -11.86
CA LEU A 748 -21.96 40.78 -13.15
C LEU A 748 -21.07 39.54 -13.36
N HIS A 749 -19.80 39.61 -12.92
CA HIS A 749 -18.91 38.45 -12.98
C HIS A 749 -19.40 37.29 -12.11
N PHE A 750 -19.81 37.55 -10.87
CA PHE A 750 -20.28 36.52 -9.94
C PHE A 750 -21.69 36.00 -10.23
N ASP A 751 -22.50 36.75 -10.97
CA ASP A 751 -23.78 36.25 -11.50
C ASP A 751 -23.54 35.22 -12.62
N ASN A 752 -22.58 35.48 -13.50
CA ASN A 752 -22.19 34.54 -14.56
C ASN A 752 -21.41 33.33 -14.02
N TYR A 753 -20.63 33.54 -12.96
CA TYR A 753 -19.81 32.51 -12.33
C TYR A 753 -20.06 32.51 -10.80
N PRO A 754 -21.01 31.70 -10.31
CA PRO A 754 -21.43 31.75 -8.91
C PRO A 754 -20.37 31.20 -7.94
N LEU A 755 -20.29 31.80 -6.75
CA LEU A 755 -19.51 31.31 -5.63
C LEU A 755 -20.11 30.01 -5.05
N ILE A 756 -19.27 29.11 -4.54
CA ILE A 756 -19.70 27.80 -4.02
C ILE A 756 -19.67 27.80 -2.48
N SER A 757 -18.77 28.58 -1.87
CA SER A 757 -18.61 28.60 -0.42
C SER A 757 -19.72 29.36 0.32
N LYS A 758 -19.62 29.39 1.66
CA LYS A 758 -20.47 30.24 2.52
C LYS A 758 -20.45 31.72 2.12
N LYS A 759 -19.41 32.22 1.45
CA LYS A 759 -19.35 33.60 0.95
C LYS A 759 -20.42 33.92 -0.10
N ARG A 760 -21.06 32.91 -0.69
CA ARG A 760 -22.21 33.11 -1.59
C ARG A 760 -23.37 33.81 -0.88
N SER A 761 -23.67 33.48 0.37
CA SER A 761 -24.75 34.15 1.10
C SER A 761 -24.41 35.61 1.39
N ASP A 762 -23.17 35.88 1.82
CA ASP A 762 -22.65 37.25 2.00
C ASP A 762 -22.72 38.06 0.69
N PHE A 763 -22.41 37.44 -0.45
CA PHE A 763 -22.51 38.07 -1.78
C PHE A 763 -23.96 38.41 -2.16
N ILE A 764 -24.92 37.53 -1.90
CA ILE A 764 -26.35 37.78 -2.19
C ILE A 764 -26.86 38.97 -1.37
N LEU A 765 -26.54 39.01 -0.08
CA LEU A 765 -26.90 40.13 0.80
C LEU A 765 -26.21 41.43 0.35
N PHE A 766 -24.93 41.34 -0.05
CA PHE A 766 -24.19 42.47 -0.60
C PHE A 766 -24.81 43.00 -1.90
N LYS A 767 -25.26 42.11 -2.80
CA LYS A 767 -25.97 42.46 -4.04
C LYS A 767 -27.30 43.17 -3.75
N GLN A 768 -28.07 42.70 -2.76
CA GLN A 768 -29.31 43.36 -2.33
C GLN A 768 -29.05 44.79 -1.85
N ILE A 769 -27.99 45.01 -1.06
CA ILE A 769 -27.62 46.36 -0.61
C ILE A 769 -27.26 47.26 -1.80
N ILE A 770 -26.49 46.75 -2.77
CA ILE A 770 -26.13 47.54 -3.96
C ILE A 770 -27.36 47.94 -4.75
N HIS A 771 -28.34 47.04 -4.93
CA HIS A 771 -29.59 47.35 -5.63
C HIS A 771 -30.33 48.51 -4.96
N LYS A 772 -30.51 48.44 -3.63
CA LYS A 772 -31.14 49.51 -2.84
C LYS A 772 -30.38 50.83 -2.90
N VAL A 773 -29.05 50.78 -3.02
CA VAL A 773 -28.22 51.99 -3.20
C VAL A 773 -28.44 52.60 -4.58
N VAL A 774 -28.51 51.78 -5.64
CA VAL A 774 -28.78 52.23 -7.02
C VAL A 774 -30.19 52.82 -7.16
N GLU A 775 -31.19 52.25 -6.49
CA GLU A 775 -32.57 52.76 -6.46
C GLU A 775 -32.74 54.05 -5.63
N GLY A 776 -31.70 54.50 -4.92
CA GLY A 776 -31.77 55.70 -4.09
C GLY A 776 -32.48 55.52 -2.74
N GLU A 777 -32.86 54.29 -2.38
CA GLU A 777 -33.58 54.00 -1.12
C GLU A 777 -32.77 54.33 0.14
N HIS A 778 -31.44 54.35 0.02
CA HIS A 778 -30.52 54.75 1.08
C HIS A 778 -30.68 56.19 1.56
N LEU A 779 -31.39 57.04 0.80
CA LEU A 779 -31.71 58.43 1.18
C LEU A 779 -32.92 58.49 2.13
N SER A 780 -33.77 57.46 2.14
CA SER A 780 -34.92 57.34 3.05
C SER A 780 -34.50 56.73 4.38
N ALA A 781 -35.05 57.23 5.49
CA ALA A 781 -34.78 56.68 6.82
C ALA A 781 -35.17 55.20 6.93
N LYS A 782 -36.27 54.79 6.26
CA LYS A 782 -36.72 53.39 6.23
C LYS A 782 -35.78 52.50 5.42
N GLY A 783 -35.39 52.94 4.22
CA GLY A 783 -34.45 52.19 3.37
C GLY A 783 -33.06 52.07 4.00
N LEU A 784 -32.60 53.11 4.70
CA LEU A 784 -31.35 53.06 5.44
C LEU A 784 -31.39 52.04 6.60
N GLN A 785 -32.49 51.99 7.36
CA GLN A 785 -32.67 50.98 8.42
C GLN A 785 -32.66 49.56 7.86
N GLU A 786 -33.30 49.32 6.72
CA GLU A 786 -33.29 48.02 6.04
C GLU A 786 -31.87 47.62 5.60
N ILE A 787 -31.08 48.55 5.05
CA ILE A 787 -29.70 48.28 4.66
C ILE A 787 -28.84 47.95 5.89
N VAL A 788 -29.04 48.63 7.01
CA VAL A 788 -28.36 48.31 8.28
C VAL A 788 -28.74 46.92 8.78
N ASN A 789 -30.02 46.54 8.70
CA ASN A 789 -30.48 45.20 9.06
C ASN A 789 -29.82 44.12 8.18
N ILE A 790 -29.77 44.32 6.86
CA ILE A 790 -29.10 43.38 5.93
C ILE A 790 -27.60 43.30 6.24
N ARG A 791 -26.95 44.44 6.50
CA ARG A 791 -25.51 44.50 6.83
C ARG A 791 -25.17 43.82 8.16
N SER A 792 -26.11 43.71 9.09
CA SER A 792 -25.92 42.98 10.34
C SER A 792 -25.69 41.48 10.15
N ALA A 793 -26.16 40.90 9.05
CA ALA A 793 -26.00 39.48 8.72
C ALA A 793 -24.70 39.16 7.94
N ILE A 794 -24.01 40.18 7.41
CA ILE A 794 -22.79 40.02 6.60
C ILE A 794 -21.55 39.92 7.51
N ASN A 795 -20.66 38.96 7.25
CA ASN A 795 -19.38 38.75 7.96
C ASN A 795 -19.51 38.68 9.51
N LEU A 796 -18.94 39.65 10.23
CA LEU A 796 -18.91 39.72 11.70
C LEU A 796 -19.99 40.65 12.29
N GLY A 797 -20.95 41.12 11.47
CA GLY A 797 -22.04 42.00 11.90
C GLY A 797 -21.67 43.49 12.03
N LEU A 798 -22.43 44.22 12.85
CA LEU A 798 -22.32 45.67 13.06
C LEU A 798 -21.26 46.03 14.12
N SER A 799 -20.56 47.15 13.93
CA SER A 799 -19.68 47.72 14.96
C SER A 799 -20.48 48.29 16.13
N ASP A 800 -19.88 48.34 17.32
CA ASP A 800 -20.58 48.84 18.52
C ASP A 800 -21.01 50.31 18.38
N SER A 801 -20.24 51.11 17.63
CA SER A 801 -20.60 52.48 17.24
C SER A 801 -21.85 52.58 16.37
N LEU A 802 -22.16 51.57 15.56
CA LEU A 802 -23.37 51.54 14.73
C LEU A 802 -24.56 50.97 15.50
N LYS A 803 -24.34 50.04 16.43
CA LYS A 803 -25.40 49.50 17.30
C LYS A 803 -26.01 50.57 18.21
N THR A 804 -25.20 51.49 18.74
CA THR A 804 -25.71 52.62 19.55
C THR A 804 -26.54 53.61 18.74
N ILE A 805 -26.21 53.78 17.46
CA ILE A 805 -26.91 54.69 16.54
C ILE A 805 -28.20 54.05 16.01
N PHE A 806 -28.23 52.73 15.81
CA PHE A 806 -29.38 51.98 15.30
C PHE A 806 -29.82 50.89 16.30
N PRO A 807 -30.49 51.26 17.41
CA PRO A 807 -30.89 50.31 18.44
C PRO A 807 -31.98 49.33 17.98
N ASN A 808 -32.78 49.71 16.98
CA ASN A 808 -33.89 48.90 16.44
C ASN A 808 -33.43 47.90 15.36
N THR A 809 -32.18 47.43 15.42
CA THR A 809 -31.64 46.51 14.41
C THR A 809 -32.10 45.09 14.66
N ILE A 810 -32.83 44.52 13.70
CA ILE A 810 -33.27 43.13 13.72
C ILE A 810 -32.31 42.35 12.82
N MET A 811 -31.65 41.33 13.36
CA MET A 811 -30.82 40.45 12.54
C MET A 811 -31.70 39.70 11.53
N ASN A 812 -31.41 39.89 10.26
CA ASN A 812 -32.07 39.15 9.19
C ASN A 812 -31.52 37.70 9.20
N THR A 813 -32.36 36.71 9.50
CA THR A 813 -31.97 35.32 9.80
C THR A 813 -31.66 34.45 8.57
N LEU A 814 -31.44 35.04 7.39
CA LEU A 814 -31.20 34.32 6.13
C LEU A 814 -29.75 33.80 6.00
N ARG A 815 -29.21 33.16 7.04
CA ARG A 815 -27.83 32.62 7.05
C ARG A 815 -27.76 31.14 6.76
#